data_AF-A0AB39TQN0-F1
#
_entry.id   AF-A0AB39TQN0-F1
#
_cell.length_a   1.000
_cell.length_b   1.000
_cell.length_c   1.000
_cell.angle_alpha   90.00
_cell.angle_beta   90.00
_cell.angle_gamma   90.00
#
_symmetry.space_group_name_H-M   'P 1'
#
loop_
_entity.id
_entity.type
_entity.pdbx_description
1 polymer ?
#
loop_
_entity_poly.entity_id
_entity_poly.type
_entity_poly.pdbx_seq_one_letter_code
_entity_poly.pdbx_strand_id
1 'polypeptide(L)'
;MRSTERGEGRRLAARHRNIELGLLALAVAVCLAGNITAHLALTDKMPSGLLVNALALGGLAGVAHLTVRRFAPYADPLILPLGVFLTGFGLMLLDRLDVSYAAAFRDYQKVPAAPSQLMWTFISVLVALALIVFVKHHRFFQRYVYLLMAGALILLAAPVFSPSDSFGAKRWIRLAGLSFEPDEFVKVAITIFFAGYLMASRDALALAGRKVWGMTLPRGRHAGPVLAIWVVSLLVLVFERDLGTSLIFFGIFVVMLYVATERTSWVVLGLLMAVGGAGVVGTVEPHVHGRVEAWLHPLDIYNEHHDKAIISDQPAEALFSLGTGHLTGTGLGSGRPWLIGFAGRSDFVFTTIGEELGLAGVTAVLLVYVLLIQRGLRTAVGLTDPFGKLLATGLSAALALQVFVVVGGVSGLVPLTGKALPFLAAGGSSLLANWLMIALLVKLSDSSGRTALDPAEVSPEPLPAQPRPAAAAVSPSAGSAQPAPTAGAAPAGPAAADPAGAGAAPAGPGADPGAPTELRPAYGAAGGGHTPTGQPSYGYPPAPEPGAQPAGGQEYGAPGHGAPGDGGQSYGGQSLGGQSYGGQNLGRQSYGGQSLGGQGFGGPGYGNAHDSASHPAQGYGNPGHNGRTPPGPATA
;
A
#
# COMPACT_ATOMS: atom_id res chain seq x y z
N MET A 1 -47.03 5.23 -9.53
CA MET A 1 -46.28 4.83 -8.32
C MET A 1 -45.11 3.92 -8.68
N ARG A 2 -45.20 2.59 -8.72
CA ARG A 2 -43.99 1.75 -8.95
C ARG A 2 -43.31 1.94 -10.31
N SER A 3 -44.07 2.17 -11.38
CA SER A 3 -43.52 2.52 -12.71
C SER A 3 -42.88 3.92 -12.74
N THR A 4 -43.38 4.87 -11.96
CA THR A 4 -42.81 6.22 -11.81
C THR A 4 -41.56 6.20 -10.93
N GLU A 5 -41.55 5.42 -9.85
CA GLU A 5 -40.39 5.21 -8.96
C GLU A 5 -39.17 4.66 -9.74
N ARG A 6 -39.33 3.63 -10.59
CA ARG A 6 -38.24 3.17 -11.48
C ARG A 6 -37.80 4.23 -12.49
N GLY A 7 -38.72 5.06 -12.97
CA GLY A 7 -38.40 6.20 -13.83
C GLY A 7 -37.53 7.24 -13.12
N GLU A 8 -37.83 7.53 -11.86
CA GLU A 8 -37.07 8.44 -11.00
C GLU A 8 -35.70 7.86 -10.64
N GLY A 9 -35.62 6.59 -10.25
CA GLY A 9 -34.35 5.89 -9.98
C GLY A 9 -33.35 5.97 -11.14
N ARG A 10 -33.82 5.78 -12.38
CA ARG A 10 -33.00 5.91 -13.59
C ARG A 10 -32.62 7.35 -13.91
N ARG A 11 -33.49 8.32 -13.63
CA ARG A 11 -33.17 9.76 -13.73
C ARG A 11 -32.11 10.16 -12.70
N LEU A 12 -32.19 9.66 -11.48
CA LEU A 12 -31.19 9.88 -10.42
C LEU A 12 -29.83 9.27 -10.79
N ALA A 13 -29.81 8.02 -11.29
CA ALA A 13 -28.58 7.40 -11.80
C ALA A 13 -27.96 8.24 -12.95
N ALA A 14 -28.75 8.69 -13.92
CA ALA A 14 -28.27 9.57 -14.99
C ALA A 14 -27.74 10.92 -14.46
N ARG A 15 -28.37 11.51 -13.44
CA ARG A 15 -27.88 12.72 -12.75
C ARG A 15 -26.55 12.46 -12.06
N HIS A 16 -26.37 11.31 -11.38
CA HIS A 16 -25.10 10.93 -10.77
C HIS A 16 -23.99 10.82 -11.83
N ARG A 17 -24.25 10.19 -12.99
CA ARG A 17 -23.28 10.14 -14.09
C ARG A 17 -22.90 11.54 -14.61
N ASN A 18 -23.84 12.48 -14.68
CA ASN A 18 -23.53 13.86 -15.06
C ASN A 18 -22.72 14.62 -13.99
N ILE A 19 -22.96 14.35 -12.69
CA ILE A 19 -22.15 14.88 -11.58
C ILE A 19 -20.71 14.34 -11.66
N GLU A 20 -20.53 13.04 -11.91
CA GLU A 20 -19.22 12.42 -12.11
C GLU A 20 -18.44 13.11 -13.24
N LEU A 21 -19.08 13.36 -14.38
CA LEU A 21 -18.43 14.04 -15.52
C LEU A 21 -17.95 15.46 -15.15
N GLY A 22 -18.75 16.23 -14.41
CA GLY A 22 -18.34 17.54 -13.91
C GLY A 22 -17.18 17.48 -12.91
N LEU A 23 -17.18 16.48 -12.04
CA LEU A 23 -16.08 16.25 -11.08
C LEU A 23 -14.80 15.76 -11.76
N LEU A 24 -14.90 14.97 -12.85
CA LEU A 24 -13.76 14.58 -13.67
C LEU A 24 -13.17 15.79 -14.42
N ALA A 25 -14.01 16.64 -15.00
CA ALA A 25 -13.55 17.88 -15.63
C ALA A 25 -12.83 18.79 -14.63
N LEU A 26 -13.36 18.93 -13.40
CA LEU A 26 -12.71 19.66 -12.32
C LEU A 26 -11.37 19.03 -11.91
N ALA A 27 -11.33 17.71 -11.72
CA ALA A 27 -10.10 17.00 -11.35
C ALA A 27 -8.98 17.19 -12.38
N VAL A 28 -9.30 17.03 -13.67
CA VAL A 28 -8.37 17.27 -14.78
C VAL A 28 -7.91 18.73 -14.81
N ALA A 29 -8.84 19.68 -14.68
CA ALA A 29 -8.52 21.11 -14.67
C ALA A 29 -7.58 21.52 -13.53
N VAL A 30 -7.79 21.00 -12.31
CA VAL A 30 -6.92 21.28 -11.15
C VAL A 30 -5.52 20.67 -11.36
N CYS A 31 -5.40 19.44 -11.88
CA CYS A 31 -4.11 18.82 -12.16
C CYS A 31 -3.32 19.59 -13.23
N LEU A 32 -3.99 20.06 -14.28
CA LEU A 32 -3.37 20.88 -15.33
C LEU A 32 -2.99 22.27 -14.85
N ALA A 33 -3.83 22.92 -14.02
CA ALA A 33 -3.50 24.19 -13.39
C ALA A 33 -2.26 24.06 -12.50
N GLY A 34 -2.17 23.02 -11.67
CA GLY A 34 -0.98 22.73 -10.87
C GLY A 34 0.28 22.52 -11.73
N ASN A 35 0.17 21.75 -12.82
CA ASN A 35 1.29 21.52 -13.74
C ASN A 35 1.78 22.82 -14.41
N ILE A 36 0.86 23.68 -14.85
CA ILE A 36 1.18 25.02 -15.38
C ILE A 36 1.88 25.87 -14.31
N THR A 37 1.33 25.95 -13.09
CA THR A 37 1.90 26.74 -12.01
C THR A 37 3.32 26.29 -11.65
N ALA A 38 3.55 24.98 -11.53
CA ALA A 38 4.87 24.43 -11.23
C ALA A 38 5.92 24.72 -12.31
N HIS A 39 5.58 24.57 -13.60
CA HIS A 39 6.53 24.85 -14.68
C HIS A 39 6.85 26.34 -14.81
N LEU A 40 5.86 27.21 -14.61
CA LEU A 40 6.09 28.65 -14.55
C LEU A 40 7.02 29.01 -13.39
N ALA A 41 6.76 28.49 -12.19
CA ALA A 41 7.60 28.72 -11.01
C ALA A 41 9.03 28.16 -11.11
N LEU A 42 9.23 27.07 -11.85
CA LEU A 42 10.54 26.41 -12.01
C LEU A 42 11.34 26.86 -13.23
N THR A 43 10.69 27.41 -14.27
CA THR A 43 11.33 27.60 -15.60
C THR A 43 10.92 28.86 -16.38
N ASP A 44 10.03 29.69 -15.80
CA ASP A 44 9.39 30.86 -16.45
C ASP A 44 8.65 30.53 -17.77
N LYS A 45 8.29 29.26 -17.99
CA LYS A 45 7.75 28.74 -19.26
C LYS A 45 6.55 27.82 -19.03
N MET A 46 5.71 27.72 -20.06
CA MET A 46 4.62 26.75 -20.11
C MET A 46 5.16 25.32 -20.28
N PRO A 47 4.53 24.28 -19.67
CA PRO A 47 4.96 22.90 -19.86
C PRO A 47 4.86 22.49 -21.32
N SER A 48 5.98 22.04 -21.92
CA SER A 48 6.01 21.59 -23.32
C SER A 48 5.12 20.37 -23.57
N GLY A 49 4.93 19.52 -22.56
CA GLY A 49 4.04 18.37 -22.57
C GLY A 49 2.56 18.67 -22.25
N LEU A 50 2.18 19.93 -21.95
CA LEU A 50 0.86 20.27 -21.38
C LEU A 50 -0.32 19.70 -22.18
N LEU A 51 -0.29 19.83 -23.52
CA LEU A 51 -1.36 19.33 -24.39
C LEU A 51 -1.41 17.79 -24.41
N VAL A 52 -0.27 17.11 -24.34
CA VAL A 52 -0.21 15.65 -24.25
C VAL A 52 -0.74 15.18 -22.90
N ASN A 53 -0.34 15.83 -21.81
CA ASN A 53 -0.83 15.52 -20.46
C ASN A 53 -2.34 15.77 -20.33
N ALA A 54 -2.85 16.85 -20.92
CA ALA A 54 -4.28 17.18 -20.95
C ALA A 54 -5.10 16.14 -21.75
N LEU A 55 -4.65 15.78 -22.95
CA LEU A 55 -5.31 14.77 -23.78
C LEU A 55 -5.20 13.36 -23.17
N ALA A 56 -4.09 13.02 -22.52
CA ALA A 56 -3.91 11.75 -21.84
C ALA A 56 -4.84 11.61 -20.61
N LEU A 57 -4.75 12.53 -19.65
CA LEU A 57 -5.55 12.46 -18.42
C LEU A 57 -7.04 12.70 -18.70
N GLY A 58 -7.36 13.70 -19.53
CA GLY A 58 -8.74 14.00 -19.93
C GLY A 58 -9.36 12.91 -20.82
N GLY A 59 -8.58 12.32 -21.73
CA GLY A 59 -9.00 11.19 -22.56
C GLY A 59 -9.26 9.93 -21.74
N LEU A 60 -8.35 9.56 -20.84
CA LEU A 60 -8.54 8.44 -19.91
C LEU A 60 -9.75 8.66 -18.99
N ALA A 61 -9.91 9.86 -18.43
CA ALA A 61 -11.07 10.22 -17.63
C ALA A 61 -12.39 10.12 -18.42
N GLY A 62 -12.40 10.59 -19.67
CA GLY A 62 -13.56 10.51 -20.56
C GLY A 62 -13.93 9.07 -20.95
N VAL A 63 -12.94 8.25 -21.33
CA VAL A 63 -13.17 6.82 -21.65
C VAL A 63 -13.62 6.06 -20.39
N ALA A 64 -13.01 6.32 -19.23
CA ALA A 64 -13.44 5.74 -17.97
C ALA A 64 -14.88 6.13 -17.60
N HIS A 65 -15.24 7.41 -17.73
CA HIS A 65 -16.62 7.87 -17.53
C HIS A 65 -17.60 7.15 -18.44
N LEU A 66 -17.32 7.04 -19.74
CA LEU A 66 -18.17 6.35 -20.70
C LEU A 66 -18.32 4.86 -20.37
N THR A 67 -17.25 4.19 -19.93
CA THR A 67 -17.28 2.80 -19.48
C THR A 67 -18.14 2.63 -18.21
N VAL A 68 -17.95 3.45 -17.17
CA VAL A 68 -18.78 3.36 -15.95
C VAL A 68 -20.24 3.73 -16.26
N ARG A 69 -20.49 4.77 -17.07
CA ARG A 69 -21.84 5.14 -17.56
C ARG A 69 -22.53 4.00 -18.34
N ARG A 70 -21.77 3.13 -19.02
CA ARG A 70 -22.31 2.02 -19.82
C ARG A 70 -22.42 0.68 -19.09
N PHE A 71 -21.52 0.37 -18.15
CA PHE A 71 -21.37 -0.95 -17.51
C PHE A 71 -21.56 -0.93 -15.98
N ALA A 72 -21.56 0.25 -15.36
CA ALA A 72 -21.79 0.45 -13.93
C ALA A 72 -22.61 1.74 -13.62
N PRO A 73 -23.77 1.96 -14.28
CA PRO A 73 -24.48 3.25 -14.25
C PRO A 73 -25.01 3.67 -12.87
N TYR A 74 -25.15 2.74 -11.92
CA TYR A 74 -25.68 3.02 -10.57
C TYR A 74 -24.57 3.24 -9.53
N ALA A 75 -23.29 3.24 -9.91
CA ALA A 75 -22.18 3.50 -8.99
C ALA A 75 -22.31 4.87 -8.29
N ASP A 76 -21.66 5.02 -7.12
CA ASP A 76 -21.43 6.33 -6.51
C ASP A 76 -20.59 7.20 -7.47
N PRO A 77 -20.97 8.47 -7.71
CA PRO A 77 -20.31 9.34 -8.68
C PRO A 77 -18.97 9.94 -8.23
N LEU A 78 -18.50 9.65 -7.01
CA LEU A 78 -17.24 10.21 -6.47
C LEU A 78 -16.05 9.24 -6.57
N ILE A 79 -16.28 7.92 -6.62
CA ILE A 79 -15.19 6.92 -6.57
C ILE A 79 -14.21 7.09 -7.74
N LEU A 80 -14.73 7.26 -8.97
CA LEU A 80 -13.87 7.45 -10.15
C LEU A 80 -13.18 8.83 -10.16
N PRO A 81 -13.85 9.98 -9.92
CA PRO A 81 -13.18 11.28 -9.85
C PRO A 81 -12.08 11.37 -8.80
N LEU A 82 -12.26 10.77 -7.62
CA LEU A 82 -11.23 10.79 -6.57
C LEU A 82 -9.98 9.99 -6.99
N GLY A 83 -10.15 8.82 -7.63
CA GLY A 83 -9.03 8.04 -8.18
C GLY A 83 -8.32 8.74 -9.36
N VAL A 84 -9.07 9.41 -10.25
CA VAL A 84 -8.51 10.22 -11.34
C VAL A 84 -7.76 11.44 -10.80
N PHE A 85 -8.32 12.15 -9.81
CA PHE A 85 -7.67 13.30 -9.17
C PHE A 85 -6.35 12.90 -8.51
N LEU A 86 -6.34 11.86 -7.66
CA LEU A 86 -5.12 11.40 -7.01
C LEU A 86 -4.06 10.95 -8.03
N THR A 87 -4.45 10.22 -9.08
CA THR A 87 -3.51 9.79 -10.12
C THR A 87 -2.96 10.97 -10.93
N GLY A 88 -3.82 11.93 -11.31
CA GLY A 88 -3.41 13.12 -12.06
C GLY A 88 -2.54 14.07 -11.24
N PHE A 89 -2.81 14.19 -9.94
CA PHE A 89 -2.01 14.99 -9.02
C PHE A 89 -0.64 14.33 -8.75
N GLY A 90 -0.59 13.00 -8.64
CA GLY A 90 0.67 12.25 -8.57
C GLY A 90 1.54 12.44 -9.81
N LEU A 91 0.95 12.34 -11.01
CA LEU A 91 1.64 12.63 -12.27
C LEU A 91 2.16 14.08 -12.33
N MET A 92 1.35 15.05 -11.89
CA MET A 92 1.75 16.46 -11.83
C MET A 92 2.93 16.70 -10.87
N LEU A 93 2.92 16.08 -9.69
CA LEU A 93 4.01 16.16 -8.71
C LEU A 93 5.29 15.51 -9.24
N LEU A 94 5.20 14.32 -9.86
CA LEU A 94 6.36 13.62 -10.41
C LEU A 94 7.00 14.40 -11.57
N ASP A 95 6.20 15.03 -12.43
CA ASP A 95 6.68 15.91 -13.51
C ASP A 95 7.37 17.17 -12.95
N ARG A 96 6.79 17.77 -11.90
CA ARG A 96 7.42 18.86 -11.11
C ARG A 96 8.72 18.44 -10.43
N LEU A 97 8.81 17.20 -9.94
CA LEU A 97 10.03 16.68 -9.31
C LEU A 97 11.11 16.49 -10.38
N ASP A 98 10.81 15.83 -11.49
CA ASP A 98 11.75 15.52 -12.58
C ASP A 98 12.49 16.76 -13.11
N VAL A 99 11.80 17.90 -13.26
CA VAL A 99 12.44 19.18 -13.64
C VAL A 99 13.54 19.57 -12.65
N SER A 100 13.25 19.56 -11.35
CA SER A 100 14.22 19.95 -10.32
C SER A 100 15.36 18.92 -10.13
N TYR A 101 15.07 17.62 -10.25
CA TYR A 101 16.09 16.58 -10.18
C TYR A 101 17.04 16.63 -11.39
N ALA A 102 16.54 16.99 -12.58
CA ALA A 102 17.37 17.15 -13.76
C ALA A 102 18.32 18.37 -13.70
N ALA A 103 17.99 19.36 -12.86
CA ALA A 103 18.86 20.48 -12.51
C ALA A 103 19.87 20.10 -11.43
N ALA A 104 19.40 19.54 -10.30
CA ALA A 104 20.20 19.23 -9.12
C ALA A 104 21.20 18.07 -9.33
N PHE A 105 20.79 16.99 -10.00
CA PHE A 105 21.56 15.75 -10.10
C PHE A 105 22.26 15.56 -11.46
N ARG A 106 23.24 14.65 -11.47
CA ARG A 106 24.02 14.22 -12.66
C ARG A 106 24.11 12.70 -12.82
N ASP A 107 23.55 11.96 -11.87
CA ASP A 107 23.54 10.50 -11.79
C ASP A 107 22.19 9.93 -12.29
N TYR A 108 21.84 8.71 -11.86
CA TYR A 108 20.57 8.07 -12.19
C TYR A 108 19.34 8.82 -11.66
N GLN A 109 19.46 9.68 -10.64
CA GLN A 109 18.32 10.39 -10.03
C GLN A 109 17.76 11.47 -10.95
N LYS A 110 18.54 11.90 -11.95
CA LYS A 110 18.12 12.78 -13.05
C LYS A 110 17.18 12.10 -14.06
N VAL A 111 17.09 10.77 -14.10
CA VAL A 111 16.19 10.06 -15.03
C VAL A 111 14.73 10.38 -14.68
N PRO A 112 13.91 10.84 -15.65
CA PRO A 112 12.55 11.26 -15.38
C PRO A 112 11.61 10.06 -15.12
N ALA A 113 10.81 10.14 -14.06
CA ALA A 113 9.83 9.13 -13.68
C ALA A 113 8.43 9.37 -14.28
N ALA A 114 8.04 10.63 -14.52
CA ALA A 114 6.70 10.98 -14.99
C ALA A 114 6.29 10.32 -16.31
N PRO A 115 7.16 10.18 -17.35
CA PRO A 115 6.80 9.46 -18.58
C PRO A 115 6.49 7.98 -18.34
N SER A 116 7.26 7.32 -17.46
CA SER A 116 7.03 5.92 -17.09
C SER A 116 5.77 5.76 -16.24
N GLN A 117 5.50 6.68 -15.30
CA GLN A 117 4.27 6.69 -14.51
C GLN A 117 3.04 6.96 -15.40
N LEU A 118 3.17 7.78 -16.45
CA LEU A 118 2.09 8.02 -17.42
C LEU A 118 1.77 6.75 -18.21
N MET A 119 2.78 6.02 -18.69
CA MET A 119 2.60 4.70 -19.31
C MET A 119 1.89 3.71 -18.34
N TRP A 120 2.34 3.64 -17.09
CA TRP A 120 1.69 2.83 -16.06
C TRP A 120 0.26 3.30 -15.76
N THR A 121 -0.04 4.58 -15.86
CA THR A 121 -1.41 5.13 -15.72
C THR A 121 -2.32 4.63 -16.83
N PHE A 122 -1.87 4.66 -18.09
CA PHE A 122 -2.62 4.06 -19.20
C PHE A 122 -2.89 2.57 -18.97
N ILE A 123 -1.88 1.79 -18.59
CA ILE A 123 -2.01 0.35 -18.31
C ILE A 123 -3.01 0.12 -17.15
N SER A 124 -2.85 0.86 -16.05
CA SER A 124 -3.66 0.75 -14.82
C SER A 124 -5.13 1.03 -15.07
N VAL A 125 -5.43 2.14 -15.76
CA VAL A 125 -6.80 2.50 -16.13
C VAL A 125 -7.37 1.49 -17.12
N LEU A 126 -6.65 1.09 -18.17
CA LEU A 126 -7.17 0.13 -19.16
C LEU A 126 -7.51 -1.23 -18.54
N VAL A 127 -6.68 -1.75 -17.63
CA VAL A 127 -6.97 -3.00 -16.89
C VAL A 127 -8.16 -2.83 -15.93
N ALA A 128 -8.27 -1.68 -15.25
CA ALA A 128 -9.43 -1.36 -14.41
C ALA A 128 -10.74 -1.28 -15.24
N LEU A 129 -10.71 -0.70 -16.44
CA LEU A 129 -11.86 -0.65 -17.34
C LEU A 129 -12.22 -2.04 -17.88
N ALA A 130 -11.23 -2.86 -18.22
CA ALA A 130 -11.44 -4.26 -18.60
C ALA A 130 -12.13 -5.04 -17.46
N LEU A 131 -11.71 -4.86 -16.20
CA LEU A 131 -12.39 -5.46 -15.04
C LEU A 131 -13.85 -5.00 -14.97
N ILE A 132 -14.14 -3.71 -15.10
CA ILE A 132 -15.50 -3.17 -15.03
C ILE A 132 -16.42 -3.74 -16.14
N VAL A 133 -15.88 -3.94 -17.34
CA VAL A 133 -16.58 -4.51 -18.51
C VAL A 133 -16.83 -6.01 -18.35
N PHE A 134 -15.80 -6.79 -18.04
CA PHE A 134 -15.89 -8.27 -18.04
C PHE A 134 -16.47 -8.84 -16.74
N VAL A 135 -16.17 -8.24 -15.57
CA VAL A 135 -16.72 -8.68 -14.27
C VAL A 135 -18.14 -8.14 -14.11
N LYS A 136 -19.12 -8.87 -14.64
CA LYS A 136 -20.55 -8.50 -14.58
C LYS A 136 -21.03 -8.33 -13.14
N HIS A 137 -20.73 -9.28 -12.26
CA HIS A 137 -21.13 -9.30 -10.85
C HIS A 137 -19.92 -9.46 -9.92
N HIS A 138 -19.87 -8.70 -8.83
CA HIS A 138 -18.78 -8.78 -7.84
C HIS A 138 -18.66 -10.19 -7.22
N ARG A 139 -19.76 -10.95 -7.13
CA ARG A 139 -19.77 -12.34 -6.63
C ARG A 139 -18.96 -13.34 -7.48
N PHE A 140 -18.57 -12.98 -8.70
CA PHE A 140 -17.73 -13.82 -9.57
C PHE A 140 -16.52 -14.42 -8.82
N PHE A 141 -15.84 -13.59 -8.03
CA PHE A 141 -14.65 -13.99 -7.30
C PHE A 141 -14.89 -15.01 -6.17
N GLN A 142 -16.13 -15.14 -5.65
CA GLN A 142 -16.46 -16.13 -4.60
C GLN A 142 -16.09 -17.55 -5.01
N ARG A 143 -16.28 -17.90 -6.29
CA ARG A 143 -15.96 -19.23 -6.85
C ARG A 143 -14.45 -19.52 -6.87
N TYR A 144 -13.62 -18.48 -6.84
CA TYR A 144 -12.17 -18.56 -7.03
C TYR A 144 -11.37 -18.20 -5.77
N VAL A 145 -12.03 -18.02 -4.63
CA VAL A 145 -11.44 -17.65 -3.31
C VAL A 145 -10.16 -18.44 -2.99
N TYR A 146 -10.19 -19.77 -3.08
CA TYR A 146 -9.01 -20.61 -2.78
C TYR A 146 -7.92 -20.52 -3.84
N LEU A 147 -8.26 -20.31 -5.11
CA LEU A 147 -7.29 -20.10 -6.20
C LEU A 147 -6.63 -18.72 -6.09
N LEU A 148 -7.36 -17.71 -5.63
CA LEU A 148 -6.82 -16.38 -5.34
C LEU A 148 -5.87 -16.42 -4.13
N MET A 149 -6.18 -17.20 -3.08
CA MET A 149 -5.25 -17.42 -1.96
C MET A 149 -4.01 -18.24 -2.39
N ALA A 150 -4.17 -19.30 -3.18
CA ALA A 150 -3.03 -20.05 -3.71
C ALA A 150 -2.13 -19.14 -4.59
N GLY A 151 -2.73 -18.34 -5.47
CA GLY A 151 -2.03 -17.33 -6.25
C GLY A 151 -1.36 -16.26 -5.39
N ALA A 152 -2.02 -15.79 -4.33
CA ALA A 152 -1.47 -14.83 -3.37
C ALA A 152 -0.23 -15.37 -2.65
N LEU A 153 -0.26 -16.62 -2.17
CA LEU A 153 0.90 -17.26 -1.54
C LEU A 153 2.05 -17.49 -2.53
N ILE A 154 1.75 -17.84 -3.78
CA ILE A 154 2.75 -17.96 -4.85
C ILE A 154 3.38 -16.59 -5.16
N LEU A 155 2.59 -15.53 -5.29
CA LEU A 155 3.08 -14.17 -5.53
C LEU A 155 3.93 -13.65 -4.37
N LEU A 156 3.54 -13.93 -3.12
CA LEU A 156 4.28 -13.54 -1.93
C LEU A 156 5.63 -14.27 -1.81
N ALA A 157 5.68 -15.56 -2.21
CA ALA A 157 6.92 -16.35 -2.22
C ALA A 157 7.84 -16.03 -3.41
N ALA A 158 7.30 -15.51 -4.52
CA ALA A 158 8.06 -15.32 -5.77
C ALA A 158 9.30 -14.41 -5.65
N PRO A 159 9.32 -13.30 -4.87
CA PRO A 159 10.51 -12.48 -4.67
C PRO A 159 11.71 -13.21 -4.05
N VAL A 160 11.52 -14.31 -3.31
CA VAL A 160 12.62 -15.10 -2.73
C VAL A 160 13.57 -15.61 -3.81
N PHE A 161 13.00 -16.01 -4.96
CA PHE A 161 13.72 -16.49 -6.15
C PHE A 161 14.27 -15.35 -7.02
N SER A 162 13.91 -14.09 -6.75
CA SER A 162 14.45 -12.93 -7.47
C SER A 162 15.94 -12.76 -7.16
N PRO A 163 16.82 -12.54 -8.16
CA PRO A 163 18.23 -12.24 -7.93
C PRO A 163 18.44 -10.80 -7.46
N SER A 164 17.48 -9.89 -7.67
CA SER A 164 17.58 -8.51 -7.22
C SER A 164 17.12 -8.35 -5.77
N ASP A 165 18.06 -8.20 -4.86
CA ASP A 165 17.83 -7.40 -3.66
C ASP A 165 17.66 -5.92 -4.07
N SER A 166 16.95 -5.13 -3.28
CA SER A 166 16.78 -3.68 -3.48
C SER A 166 16.49 -3.03 -2.14
N PHE A 167 17.40 -2.20 -1.66
CA PHE A 167 17.33 -1.52 -0.36
C PHE A 167 17.16 -2.48 0.84
N GLY A 168 17.87 -3.62 0.84
CA GLY A 168 17.94 -4.57 1.97
C GLY A 168 16.81 -5.59 2.04
N ALA A 169 15.91 -5.62 1.06
CA ALA A 169 14.85 -6.63 0.98
C ALA A 169 14.55 -7.04 -0.47
N LYS A 170 14.48 -8.36 -0.70
CA LYS A 170 13.92 -8.96 -1.92
C LYS A 170 12.40 -8.76 -1.99
N ARG A 171 11.95 -7.58 -2.42
CA ARG A 171 10.52 -7.26 -2.65
C ARG A 171 10.13 -7.31 -4.13
N TRP A 172 11.09 -7.04 -5.02
CA TRP A 172 10.84 -6.77 -6.44
C TRP A 172 11.19 -7.95 -7.35
N ILE A 173 10.31 -8.21 -8.32
CA ILE A 173 10.58 -9.07 -9.47
C ILE A 173 10.84 -8.18 -10.68
N ARG A 174 11.81 -8.54 -11.53
CA ARG A 174 12.11 -7.86 -12.80
C ARG A 174 11.83 -8.83 -13.95
N LEU A 175 10.92 -8.47 -14.85
CA LEU A 175 10.49 -9.31 -15.98
C LEU A 175 10.35 -8.44 -17.24
N ALA A 176 11.01 -8.83 -18.33
CA ALA A 176 10.95 -8.15 -19.63
C ALA A 176 11.20 -6.61 -19.56
N GLY A 177 12.09 -6.17 -18.66
CA GLY A 177 12.42 -4.75 -18.44
C GLY A 177 11.47 -3.99 -17.51
N LEU A 178 10.33 -4.58 -17.12
CA LEU A 178 9.43 -4.03 -16.11
C LEU A 178 9.81 -4.54 -14.71
N SER A 179 9.58 -3.72 -13.68
CA SER A 179 9.70 -4.14 -12.28
C SER A 179 8.32 -4.16 -11.61
N PHE A 180 8.10 -5.16 -10.75
CA PHE A 180 6.82 -5.52 -10.21
C PHE A 180 6.95 -5.93 -8.74
N GLU A 181 6.25 -5.21 -7.85
CA GLU A 181 5.99 -5.60 -6.46
C GLU A 181 4.77 -6.55 -6.46
N PRO A 182 4.89 -7.83 -6.09
CA PRO A 182 3.76 -8.78 -6.13
C PRO A 182 2.77 -8.59 -4.98
N ASP A 183 3.26 -8.12 -3.83
CA ASP A 183 2.52 -7.93 -2.59
C ASP A 183 1.35 -6.94 -2.74
N GLU A 184 1.51 -5.90 -3.57
CA GLU A 184 0.44 -4.98 -3.94
C GLU A 184 -0.78 -5.72 -4.56
N PHE A 185 -0.56 -6.85 -5.24
CA PHE A 185 -1.62 -7.71 -5.77
C PHE A 185 -2.08 -8.77 -4.76
N VAL A 186 -1.16 -9.27 -3.92
CA VAL A 186 -1.49 -10.11 -2.75
C VAL A 186 -2.50 -9.39 -1.86
N LYS A 187 -2.31 -8.10 -1.57
CA LYS A 187 -3.23 -7.20 -0.85
C LYS A 187 -4.68 -7.33 -1.32
N VAL A 188 -4.89 -7.28 -2.65
CA VAL A 188 -6.22 -7.39 -3.26
C VAL A 188 -6.74 -8.84 -3.20
N ALA A 189 -5.88 -9.82 -3.48
CA ALA A 189 -6.24 -11.24 -3.47
C ALA A 189 -6.60 -11.78 -2.07
N ILE A 190 -5.85 -11.43 -1.02
CA ILE A 190 -6.17 -11.82 0.37
C ILE A 190 -7.44 -11.13 0.86
N THR A 191 -7.69 -9.88 0.44
CA THR A 191 -8.94 -9.16 0.77
C THR A 191 -10.16 -9.89 0.18
N ILE A 192 -10.06 -10.35 -1.08
CA ILE A 192 -11.09 -11.17 -1.72
C ILE A 192 -11.23 -12.53 -1.03
N PHE A 193 -10.11 -13.17 -0.67
CA PHE A 193 -10.14 -14.44 0.06
C PHE A 193 -10.83 -14.30 1.43
N PHE A 194 -10.43 -13.33 2.27
CA PHE A 194 -11.04 -13.10 3.58
C PHE A 194 -12.52 -12.76 3.45
N ALA A 195 -12.93 -11.97 2.46
CA ALA A 195 -14.35 -11.68 2.22
C ALA A 195 -15.16 -12.95 1.91
N GLY A 196 -14.61 -13.87 1.12
CA GLY A 196 -15.25 -15.16 0.82
C GLY A 196 -15.24 -16.12 2.00
N TYR A 197 -14.09 -16.25 2.67
CA TYR A 197 -13.84 -17.24 3.69
C TYR A 197 -14.50 -16.90 5.03
N LEU A 198 -14.48 -15.62 5.45
CA LEU A 198 -15.23 -15.15 6.61
C LEU A 198 -16.74 -15.18 6.36
N MET A 199 -17.21 -14.90 5.13
CA MET A 199 -18.62 -15.07 4.76
C MET A 199 -19.07 -16.54 4.89
N ALA A 200 -18.30 -17.48 4.36
CA ALA A 200 -18.59 -18.92 4.46
C ALA A 200 -18.47 -19.45 5.91
N SER A 201 -17.59 -18.87 6.72
CA SER A 201 -17.34 -19.27 8.11
C SER A 201 -18.21 -18.54 9.14
N ARG A 202 -18.95 -17.50 8.74
CA ARG A 202 -19.63 -16.53 9.65
C ARG A 202 -20.40 -17.21 10.79
N ASP A 203 -21.12 -18.29 10.49
CA ASP A 203 -22.03 -18.94 11.43
C ASP A 203 -21.22 -19.75 12.47
N ALA A 204 -20.08 -20.33 12.07
CA ALA A 204 -19.11 -20.95 12.99
C ALA A 204 -18.34 -19.93 13.83
N LEU A 205 -18.12 -18.71 13.32
CA LEU A 205 -17.48 -17.61 14.05
C LEU A 205 -18.43 -16.95 15.07
N ALA A 206 -19.72 -16.90 14.76
CA ALA A 206 -20.77 -16.38 15.63
C ALA A 206 -20.95 -17.23 16.91
N LEU A 207 -20.79 -18.56 16.84
CA LEU A 207 -20.90 -19.44 18.01
C LEU A 207 -19.77 -19.17 19.04
N ALA A 208 -20.09 -18.38 20.08
CA ALA A 208 -19.17 -18.02 21.15
C ALA A 208 -18.64 -19.24 21.93
N GLY A 209 -17.40 -19.15 22.42
CA GLY A 209 -16.82 -20.11 23.37
C GLY A 209 -16.91 -19.65 24.83
N ARG A 210 -16.01 -20.13 25.69
CA ARG A 210 -16.01 -19.78 27.11
C ARG A 210 -15.61 -18.31 27.31
N LYS A 211 -16.33 -17.60 28.18
CA LYS A 211 -15.95 -16.27 28.67
C LYS A 211 -14.85 -16.43 29.72
N VAL A 212 -13.72 -15.78 29.51
CA VAL A 212 -12.50 -15.86 30.33
C VAL A 212 -11.95 -14.43 30.46
N TRP A 213 -11.70 -13.95 31.68
CA TRP A 213 -11.28 -12.56 31.94
C TRP A 213 -12.14 -11.51 31.21
N GLY A 214 -13.47 -11.69 31.26
CA GLY A 214 -14.44 -10.81 30.58
C GLY A 214 -14.57 -11.02 29.07
N MET A 215 -13.51 -11.48 28.39
CA MET A 215 -13.47 -11.70 26.94
C MET A 215 -14.06 -13.07 26.54
N THR A 216 -14.73 -13.14 25.39
CA THR A 216 -15.27 -14.42 24.86
C THR A 216 -14.28 -15.06 23.89
N LEU A 217 -13.48 -16.02 24.35
CA LEU A 217 -12.62 -16.79 23.45
C LEU A 217 -13.46 -17.72 22.55
N PRO A 218 -13.01 -18.03 21.32
CA PRO A 218 -13.68 -18.97 20.43
C PRO A 218 -13.59 -20.42 20.92
N ARG A 219 -14.51 -21.28 20.47
CA ARG A 219 -14.51 -22.73 20.78
C ARG A 219 -13.53 -23.48 19.87
N GLY A 220 -12.55 -24.17 20.45
CA GLY A 220 -11.40 -24.77 19.74
C GLY A 220 -11.70 -25.46 18.40
N ARG A 221 -12.66 -26.39 18.33
CA ARG A 221 -12.96 -27.13 17.08
C ARG A 221 -13.59 -26.27 15.96
N HIS A 222 -14.10 -25.08 16.28
CA HIS A 222 -14.65 -24.11 15.32
C HIS A 222 -13.79 -22.85 15.19
N ALA A 223 -12.67 -22.77 15.94
CA ALA A 223 -11.67 -21.72 15.78
C ALA A 223 -10.76 -21.95 14.55
N GLY A 224 -10.75 -23.15 13.97
CA GLY A 224 -9.93 -23.54 12.82
C GLY A 224 -9.89 -22.51 11.67
N PRO A 225 -11.01 -21.92 11.23
CA PRO A 225 -11.01 -20.84 10.24
C PRO A 225 -10.22 -19.58 10.65
N VAL A 226 -10.35 -19.12 11.90
CA VAL A 226 -9.57 -17.99 12.41
C VAL A 226 -8.11 -18.39 12.58
N LEU A 227 -7.85 -19.60 13.09
CA LEU A 227 -6.51 -20.11 13.32
C LEU A 227 -5.74 -20.30 12.00
N ALA A 228 -6.40 -20.76 10.94
CA ALA A 228 -5.80 -20.91 9.62
C ALA A 228 -5.46 -19.55 9.00
N ILE A 229 -6.35 -18.55 9.09
CA ILE A 229 -6.01 -17.18 8.66
C ILE A 229 -4.88 -16.62 9.52
N TRP A 230 -4.94 -16.77 10.84
CA TRP A 230 -3.92 -16.27 11.77
C TRP A 230 -2.55 -16.90 11.52
N VAL A 231 -2.48 -18.21 11.25
CA VAL A 231 -1.26 -18.89 10.80
C VAL A 231 -0.79 -18.34 9.45
N VAL A 232 -1.68 -18.11 8.47
CA VAL A 232 -1.29 -17.48 7.20
C VAL A 232 -0.74 -16.06 7.41
N SER A 233 -1.39 -15.22 8.21
CA SER A 233 -0.92 -13.87 8.52
C SER A 233 0.40 -13.85 9.30
N LEU A 234 0.63 -14.81 10.20
CA LEU A 234 1.92 -15.00 10.86
C LEU A 234 3.00 -15.51 9.90
N LEU A 235 2.67 -16.43 8.98
CA LEU A 235 3.59 -16.89 7.95
C LEU A 235 4.01 -15.73 7.03
N VAL A 236 3.08 -14.83 6.66
CA VAL A 236 3.44 -13.58 5.96
C VAL A 236 4.43 -12.78 6.82
N LEU A 237 4.04 -12.41 8.04
CA LEU A 237 4.86 -11.57 8.94
C LEU A 237 6.26 -12.12 9.22
N VAL A 238 6.44 -13.46 9.19
CA VAL A 238 7.72 -14.13 9.47
C VAL A 238 8.56 -14.32 8.20
N PHE A 239 7.95 -14.53 7.03
CA PHE A 239 8.70 -14.66 5.76
C PHE A 239 8.93 -13.33 5.04
N GLU A 240 8.17 -12.28 5.36
CA GLU A 240 8.25 -10.98 4.72
C GLU A 240 9.08 -9.98 5.53
N ARG A 241 10.25 -9.59 5.00
CA ARG A 241 11.12 -8.51 5.52
C ARG A 241 10.54 -7.10 5.25
N ASP A 242 9.23 -6.95 5.40
CA ASP A 242 8.51 -5.70 5.24
C ASP A 242 7.45 -5.54 6.33
N LEU A 243 7.80 -4.72 7.31
CA LEU A 243 6.88 -4.27 8.37
C LEU A 243 5.65 -3.58 7.79
N GLY A 244 5.78 -2.87 6.65
CA GLY A 244 4.69 -2.15 6.01
C GLY A 244 3.63 -3.08 5.44
N THR A 245 4.03 -4.01 4.56
CA THR A 245 3.11 -5.01 4.01
C THR A 245 2.45 -5.82 5.11
N SER A 246 3.26 -6.30 6.07
CA SER A 246 2.79 -7.15 7.17
C SER A 246 1.75 -6.45 8.03
N LEU A 247 1.97 -5.18 8.38
CA LEU A 247 1.02 -4.35 9.12
C LEU A 247 -0.26 -4.07 8.33
N ILE A 248 -0.16 -3.85 7.01
CA ILE A 248 -1.33 -3.69 6.14
C ILE A 248 -2.14 -4.99 6.06
N PHE A 249 -1.51 -6.14 5.79
CA PHE A 249 -2.21 -7.43 5.64
C PHE A 249 -2.83 -7.90 6.96
N PHE A 250 -2.10 -7.77 8.07
CA PHE A 250 -2.60 -8.08 9.39
C PHE A 250 -3.72 -7.12 9.81
N GLY A 251 -3.59 -5.82 9.51
CA GLY A 251 -4.64 -4.82 9.75
C GLY A 251 -5.92 -5.11 8.96
N ILE A 252 -5.81 -5.49 7.67
CA ILE A 252 -6.95 -5.92 6.84
C ILE A 252 -7.64 -7.11 7.52
N PHE A 253 -6.89 -8.12 7.96
CA PHE A 253 -7.45 -9.26 8.68
C PHE A 253 -8.18 -8.85 9.96
N VAL A 254 -7.58 -8.03 10.83
CA VAL A 254 -8.20 -7.59 12.09
C VAL A 254 -9.48 -6.80 11.84
N VAL A 255 -9.48 -5.86 10.88
CA VAL A 255 -10.67 -5.07 10.53
C VAL A 255 -11.76 -5.96 9.93
N MET A 256 -11.43 -6.86 9.02
CA MET A 256 -12.42 -7.76 8.42
C MET A 256 -12.96 -8.79 9.41
N LEU A 257 -12.14 -9.30 10.33
CA LEU A 257 -12.57 -10.21 11.40
C LEU A 257 -13.48 -9.49 12.40
N TYR A 258 -13.16 -8.24 12.78
CA TYR A 258 -14.05 -7.42 13.60
C TYR A 258 -15.41 -7.22 12.91
N VAL A 259 -15.43 -6.83 11.64
CA VAL A 259 -16.67 -6.59 10.88
C VAL A 259 -17.45 -7.89 10.60
N ALA A 260 -16.78 -9.05 10.55
CA ALA A 260 -17.43 -10.36 10.40
C ALA A 260 -17.95 -10.97 11.71
N THR A 261 -17.58 -10.42 12.88
CA THR A 261 -17.89 -11.03 14.20
C THR A 261 -18.48 -10.09 15.24
N GLU A 262 -18.44 -8.78 14.99
CA GLU A 262 -18.94 -7.70 15.86
C GLU A 262 -18.30 -7.66 17.27
N ARG A 263 -17.15 -8.33 17.46
CA ARG A 263 -16.46 -8.43 18.76
C ARG A 263 -15.18 -7.58 18.83
N THR A 264 -15.23 -6.52 19.64
CA THR A 264 -14.09 -5.65 19.95
C THR A 264 -12.87 -6.38 20.52
N SER A 265 -13.06 -7.54 21.16
CA SER A 265 -11.96 -8.38 21.66
C SER A 265 -10.97 -8.80 20.57
N TRP A 266 -11.41 -8.93 19.31
CA TRP A 266 -10.51 -9.22 18.19
C TRP A 266 -9.66 -8.00 17.79
N VAL A 267 -10.17 -6.78 17.95
CA VAL A 267 -9.41 -5.55 17.72
C VAL A 267 -8.36 -5.37 18.80
N VAL A 268 -8.72 -5.60 20.08
CA VAL A 268 -7.79 -5.52 21.21
C VAL A 268 -6.70 -6.59 21.11
N LEU A 269 -7.07 -7.86 20.86
CA LEU A 269 -6.11 -8.94 20.65
C LEU A 269 -5.23 -8.67 19.42
N GLY A 270 -5.82 -8.17 18.33
CA GLY A 270 -5.09 -7.77 17.13
C GLY A 270 -4.04 -6.70 17.42
N LEU A 271 -4.42 -5.62 18.09
CA LEU A 271 -3.51 -4.53 18.46
C LEU A 271 -2.38 -5.01 19.38
N LEU A 272 -2.67 -5.82 20.39
CA LEU A 272 -1.66 -6.42 21.26
C LEU A 272 -0.68 -7.33 20.49
N MET A 273 -1.18 -8.14 19.56
CA MET A 273 -0.35 -8.97 18.68
C MET A 273 0.48 -8.13 17.70
N ALA A 274 -0.05 -7.02 17.19
CA ALA A 274 0.69 -6.11 16.31
C ALA A 274 1.83 -5.40 17.04
N VAL A 275 1.57 -4.86 18.24
CA VAL A 275 2.60 -4.21 19.08
C VAL A 275 3.65 -5.21 19.54
N GLY A 276 3.24 -6.39 20.04
CA GLY A 276 4.18 -7.44 20.46
C GLY A 276 5.00 -7.99 19.29
N GLY A 277 4.37 -8.23 18.13
CA GLY A 277 5.05 -8.67 16.91
C GLY A 277 6.04 -7.63 16.38
N ALA A 278 5.66 -6.36 16.34
CA ALA A 278 6.56 -5.27 15.94
C ALA A 278 7.76 -5.13 16.90
N GLY A 279 7.55 -5.27 18.21
CA GLY A 279 8.63 -5.24 19.20
C GLY A 279 9.62 -6.40 19.06
N VAL A 280 9.15 -7.61 18.74
CA VAL A 280 10.02 -8.77 18.49
C VAL A 280 10.74 -8.63 17.14
N VAL A 281 10.03 -8.31 16.05
CA VAL A 281 10.66 -8.21 14.73
C VAL A 281 11.63 -7.02 14.65
N GLY A 282 11.29 -5.89 15.28
CA GLY A 282 12.14 -4.69 15.37
C GLY A 282 13.35 -4.81 16.31
N THR A 283 13.52 -5.95 16.99
CA THR A 283 14.73 -6.27 17.78
C THR A 283 15.48 -7.50 17.25
N VAL A 284 14.83 -8.36 16.46
CA VAL A 284 15.42 -9.63 15.95
C VAL A 284 15.83 -9.55 14.47
N GLU A 285 15.10 -8.84 13.61
CA GLU A 285 15.43 -8.74 12.17
C GLU A 285 16.23 -7.46 11.90
N PRO A 286 17.53 -7.53 11.50
CA PRO A 286 18.40 -6.35 11.43
C PRO A 286 17.88 -5.23 10.51
N HIS A 287 17.23 -5.59 9.40
CA HIS A 287 16.64 -4.63 8.45
C HIS A 287 15.45 -3.85 9.04
N VAL A 288 14.70 -4.47 9.96
CA VAL A 288 13.58 -3.79 10.64
C VAL A 288 14.11 -3.00 11.84
N HIS A 289 15.09 -3.54 12.57
CA HIS A 289 15.75 -2.85 13.67
C HIS A 289 16.38 -1.52 13.22
N GLY A 290 17.16 -1.50 12.13
CA GLY A 290 17.75 -0.25 11.64
C GLY A 290 16.72 0.83 11.24
N ARG A 291 15.53 0.42 10.78
CA ARG A 291 14.40 1.34 10.50
C ARG A 291 13.69 1.85 11.75
N VAL A 292 13.80 1.13 12.88
CA VAL A 292 13.33 1.60 14.18
C VAL A 292 14.34 2.60 14.75
N GLU A 293 15.64 2.31 14.70
CA GLU A 293 16.69 3.24 15.15
C GLU A 293 16.67 4.55 14.35
N ALA A 294 16.64 4.50 13.02
CA ALA A 294 16.53 5.70 12.17
C ALA A 294 15.20 6.47 12.33
N TRP A 295 14.19 5.89 12.98
CA TRP A 295 12.93 6.55 13.34
C TRP A 295 12.95 7.17 14.73
N LEU A 296 13.62 6.53 15.70
CA LEU A 296 13.83 7.07 17.05
C LEU A 296 14.89 8.20 17.06
N HIS A 297 15.92 8.06 16.23
CA HIS A 297 17.10 8.92 16.17
C HIS A 297 17.32 9.54 14.77
N PRO A 298 16.31 10.22 14.18
CA PRO A 298 16.38 10.69 12.80
C PRO A 298 17.46 11.77 12.58
N LEU A 299 17.72 12.61 13.59
CA LEU A 299 18.70 13.71 13.48
C LEU A 299 20.15 13.27 13.67
N ASP A 300 20.41 12.03 14.08
CA ASP A 300 21.77 11.54 14.34
C ASP A 300 22.62 11.43 13.06
N ILE A 301 22.02 11.56 11.87
CA ILE A 301 22.70 11.72 10.58
C ILE A 301 23.63 12.95 10.55
N TYR A 302 23.35 13.98 11.36
CA TYR A 302 24.20 15.18 11.47
C TYR A 302 25.22 15.10 12.63
N ASN A 303 25.25 14.00 13.39
CA ASN A 303 26.34 13.75 14.34
C ASN A 303 27.62 13.41 13.55
N GLU A 304 28.77 13.90 14.02
CA GLU A 304 30.09 13.67 13.39
C GLU A 304 30.43 12.18 13.25
N HIS A 305 29.95 11.37 14.21
CA HIS A 305 30.14 9.93 14.27
C HIS A 305 28.77 9.23 14.29
N HIS A 306 28.33 8.70 13.14
CA HIS A 306 27.08 7.95 12.97
C HIS A 306 27.31 6.67 12.15
N ASP A 307 26.53 5.61 12.41
CA ASP A 307 26.60 4.39 11.59
C ASP A 307 25.79 4.55 10.29
N LYS A 308 26.52 4.67 9.17
CA LYS A 308 25.99 4.82 7.82
C LYS A 308 25.29 3.56 7.27
N ALA A 309 25.35 2.42 7.97
CA ALA A 309 24.58 1.23 7.65
C ALA A 309 23.19 1.22 8.33
N ILE A 310 22.97 2.08 9.33
CA ILE A 310 21.75 2.14 10.15
C ILE A 310 20.99 3.45 9.92
N ILE A 311 21.71 4.58 9.97
CA ILE A 311 21.13 5.92 9.96
C ILE A 311 21.06 6.48 8.54
N SER A 312 19.91 7.06 8.18
CA SER A 312 19.66 7.71 6.88
C SER A 312 19.28 9.17 7.07
N ASP A 313 19.56 9.95 6.03
CA ASP A 313 19.12 11.32 5.75
C ASP A 313 17.61 11.48 5.58
N GLN A 314 16.93 10.52 4.94
CA GLN A 314 15.52 10.63 4.54
C GLN A 314 14.54 10.99 5.68
N PRO A 315 14.63 10.44 6.91
CA PRO A 315 13.79 10.86 8.03
C PRO A 315 13.99 12.33 8.42
N ALA A 316 15.23 12.81 8.41
CA ALA A 316 15.57 14.17 8.84
C ALA A 316 15.16 15.22 7.79
N GLU A 317 15.51 14.99 6.53
CA GLU A 317 15.13 15.86 5.42
C GLU A 317 13.60 15.90 5.25
N ALA A 318 12.88 14.82 5.58
CA ALA A 318 11.42 14.82 5.65
C ALA A 318 10.87 15.76 6.74
N LEU A 319 11.44 15.73 7.95
CA LEU A 319 11.05 16.63 9.05
C LEU A 319 11.34 18.10 8.69
N PHE A 320 12.46 18.39 8.05
CA PHE A 320 12.79 19.75 7.58
C PHE A 320 11.89 20.20 6.42
N SER A 321 11.59 19.34 5.46
CA SER A 321 10.67 19.60 4.34
C SER A 321 9.25 19.91 4.85
N LEU A 322 8.73 19.08 5.77
CA LEU A 322 7.43 19.32 6.44
C LEU A 322 7.43 20.62 7.28
N GLY A 323 8.50 20.91 8.01
CA GLY A 323 8.63 22.14 8.80
C GLY A 323 8.68 23.40 7.93
N THR A 324 9.38 23.34 6.80
CA THR A 324 9.54 24.45 5.83
C THR A 324 8.22 24.84 5.18
N GLY A 325 7.25 23.92 5.08
CA GLY A 325 5.95 24.18 4.48
C GLY A 325 4.98 25.06 5.26
N HIS A 326 5.16 25.23 6.57
CA HIS A 326 4.25 26.01 7.42
C HIS A 326 2.75 25.62 7.20
N LEU A 327 1.83 26.59 7.23
CA LEU A 327 0.40 26.35 7.03
C LEU A 327 -0.02 26.23 5.56
N THR A 328 0.63 26.97 4.65
CA THR A 328 0.18 27.21 3.26
C THR A 328 1.16 26.78 2.17
N GLY A 329 2.36 26.33 2.55
CA GLY A 329 3.42 25.93 1.64
C GLY A 329 4.36 27.06 1.26
N THR A 330 5.53 26.69 0.73
CA THR A 330 6.48 27.60 0.07
C THR A 330 5.98 28.11 -1.30
N GLY A 331 5.00 27.42 -1.89
CA GLY A 331 4.60 27.57 -3.29
C GLY A 331 4.97 26.34 -4.12
N LEU A 332 4.08 25.98 -5.05
CA LEU A 332 4.22 24.83 -5.94
C LEU A 332 5.32 25.07 -6.97
N GLY A 333 6.37 24.25 -6.94
CA GLY A 333 7.63 24.49 -7.66
C GLY A 333 8.67 25.34 -6.92
N SER A 334 8.38 25.84 -5.71
CA SER A 334 9.30 26.69 -4.93
C SER A 334 10.00 25.99 -3.76
N GLY A 335 9.62 24.75 -3.44
CA GLY A 335 10.29 23.92 -2.43
C GLY A 335 11.51 23.18 -2.96
N ARG A 336 12.23 22.49 -2.07
CA ARG A 336 13.48 21.75 -2.31
C ARG A 336 13.39 20.24 -2.05
N PRO A 337 12.31 19.54 -2.48
CA PRO A 337 12.10 18.11 -2.19
C PRO A 337 13.19 17.18 -2.75
N TRP A 338 14.03 17.67 -3.69
CA TRP A 338 15.18 16.93 -4.21
C TRP A 338 16.27 16.67 -3.17
N LEU A 339 16.26 17.36 -2.02
CA LEU A 339 17.16 17.08 -0.89
C LEU A 339 16.96 15.67 -0.31
N ILE A 340 15.75 15.11 -0.42
CA ILE A 340 15.39 13.75 0.03
C ILE A 340 15.91 12.67 -0.96
N GLY A 341 16.64 13.08 -2.00
CA GLY A 341 17.24 12.17 -2.98
C GLY A 341 16.19 11.29 -3.68
N PHE A 342 16.56 10.04 -4.00
CA PHE A 342 15.70 9.15 -4.79
C PHE A 342 14.31 8.89 -4.17
N ALA A 343 14.19 8.98 -2.84
CA ALA A 343 12.97 8.67 -2.10
C ALA A 343 11.89 9.75 -2.22
N GLY A 344 12.24 10.99 -2.62
CA GLY A 344 11.26 12.06 -2.89
C GLY A 344 10.22 11.72 -3.98
N ARG A 345 10.47 10.69 -4.81
CA ARG A 345 9.51 10.15 -5.78
C ARG A 345 8.69 8.95 -5.29
N SER A 346 9.05 8.33 -4.16
CA SER A 346 8.32 7.21 -3.54
C SER A 346 7.34 7.73 -2.47
N ASP A 347 7.34 7.14 -1.28
CA ASP A 347 6.62 7.58 -0.08
C ASP A 347 6.79 9.07 0.24
N PHE A 348 8.00 9.63 0.07
CA PHE A 348 8.29 11.03 0.42
C PHE A 348 7.72 12.06 -0.57
N VAL A 349 6.98 11.62 -1.60
CA VAL A 349 6.08 12.52 -2.35
C VAL A 349 5.09 13.24 -1.42
N PHE A 350 4.79 12.66 -0.24
CA PHE A 350 4.01 13.30 0.81
C PHE A 350 4.69 14.56 1.40
N THR A 351 6.01 14.54 1.62
CA THR A 351 6.73 15.73 2.11
C THR A 351 6.81 16.83 1.06
N THR A 352 6.94 16.48 -0.23
CA THR A 352 6.79 17.46 -1.34
C THR A 352 5.47 18.23 -1.23
N ILE A 353 4.36 17.55 -0.93
CA ILE A 353 3.04 18.19 -0.72
C ILE A 353 3.06 19.07 0.54
N GLY A 354 3.68 18.60 1.63
CA GLY A 354 3.81 19.37 2.87
C GLY A 354 4.65 20.62 2.72
N GLU A 355 5.78 20.56 2.04
CA GLU A 355 6.67 21.70 1.81
C GLU A 355 6.04 22.72 0.86
N GLU A 356 5.53 22.28 -0.28
CA GLU A 356 5.09 23.20 -1.34
C GLU A 356 3.67 23.75 -1.16
N LEU A 357 2.80 22.99 -0.48
CA LEU A 357 1.39 23.34 -0.27
C LEU A 357 0.98 23.39 1.22
N GLY A 358 1.91 23.13 2.13
CA GLY A 358 1.73 23.29 3.58
C GLY A 358 0.84 22.24 4.22
N LEU A 359 0.56 22.48 5.50
CA LEU A 359 -0.47 21.74 6.24
C LEU A 359 -1.83 21.76 5.51
N ALA A 360 -2.17 22.86 4.83
CA ALA A 360 -3.40 22.96 4.03
C ALA A 360 -3.45 21.96 2.86
N GLY A 361 -2.37 21.86 2.07
CA GLY A 361 -2.27 20.91 0.95
C GLY A 361 -2.28 19.46 1.42
N VAL A 362 -1.50 19.14 2.46
CA VAL A 362 -1.51 17.83 3.11
C VAL A 362 -2.91 17.46 3.60
N THR A 363 -3.59 18.38 4.29
CA THR A 363 -4.96 18.16 4.79
C THR A 363 -5.94 17.93 3.65
N ALA A 364 -5.86 18.70 2.56
CA ALA A 364 -6.72 18.52 1.39
C ALA A 364 -6.54 17.13 0.74
N VAL A 365 -5.29 16.68 0.58
CA VAL A 365 -4.97 15.35 0.02
C VAL A 365 -5.45 14.22 0.95
N LEU A 366 -5.23 14.35 2.26
CA LEU A 366 -5.75 13.39 3.24
C LEU A 366 -7.27 13.34 3.25
N LEU A 367 -7.96 14.49 3.12
CA LEU A 367 -9.43 14.53 2.99
C LEU A 367 -9.92 13.84 1.70
N VAL A 368 -9.18 13.90 0.60
CA VAL A 368 -9.51 13.16 -0.63
C VAL A 368 -9.40 11.64 -0.41
N TYR A 369 -8.36 11.15 0.28
CA TYR A 369 -8.29 9.75 0.67
C TYR A 369 -9.42 9.35 1.63
N VAL A 370 -9.68 10.15 2.67
CA VAL A 370 -10.77 9.92 3.63
C VAL A 370 -12.12 9.85 2.92
N LEU A 371 -12.39 10.73 1.95
CA LEU A 371 -13.60 10.67 1.11
C LEU A 371 -13.66 9.36 0.30
N LEU A 372 -12.58 8.93 -0.33
CA LEU A 372 -12.54 7.70 -1.12
C LEU A 372 -12.79 6.45 -0.25
N ILE A 373 -12.15 6.38 0.92
CA ILE A 373 -12.35 5.33 1.94
C ILE A 373 -13.80 5.37 2.45
N GLN A 374 -14.32 6.55 2.77
CA GLN A 374 -15.71 6.77 3.22
C GLN A 374 -16.73 6.28 2.18
N ARG A 375 -16.46 6.46 0.88
CA ARG A 375 -17.33 5.98 -0.22
C ARG A 375 -17.32 4.45 -0.35
N GLY A 376 -16.16 3.82 -0.13
CA GLY A 376 -16.06 2.36 -0.05
C GLY A 376 -16.79 1.78 1.16
N LEU A 377 -16.64 2.38 2.35
CA LEU A 377 -17.38 1.97 3.56
C LEU A 377 -18.88 2.23 3.44
N ARG A 378 -19.31 3.35 2.85
CA ARG A 378 -20.73 3.63 2.53
C ARG A 378 -21.30 2.58 1.57
N THR A 379 -20.51 2.18 0.58
CA THR A 379 -20.86 1.07 -0.34
C THR A 379 -21.02 -0.25 0.42
N ALA A 380 -20.16 -0.55 1.39
CA ALA A 380 -20.29 -1.74 2.23
C ALA A 380 -21.61 -1.74 3.05
N VAL A 381 -21.98 -0.62 3.66
CA VAL A 381 -23.25 -0.49 4.41
C VAL A 381 -24.46 -0.70 3.50
N GLY A 382 -24.42 -0.18 2.27
CA GLY A 382 -25.50 -0.25 1.29
C GLY A 382 -25.57 -1.55 0.47
N LEU A 383 -24.73 -2.56 0.73
CA LEU A 383 -24.82 -3.88 0.10
C LEU A 383 -25.71 -4.82 0.91
N THR A 384 -26.40 -5.74 0.24
CA THR A 384 -27.28 -6.72 0.89
C THR A 384 -26.60 -8.05 1.19
N ASP A 385 -25.54 -8.41 0.47
CA ASP A 385 -24.88 -9.71 0.62
C ASP A 385 -23.59 -9.65 1.48
N PRO A 386 -23.36 -10.62 2.39
CA PRO A 386 -22.25 -10.51 3.34
C PRO A 386 -20.86 -10.47 2.70
N PHE A 387 -20.68 -11.14 1.55
CA PHE A 387 -19.42 -11.08 0.80
C PHE A 387 -19.16 -9.68 0.24
N GLY A 388 -20.16 -9.08 -0.42
CA GLY A 388 -20.07 -7.71 -0.91
C GLY A 388 -19.74 -6.72 0.22
N LYS A 389 -20.41 -6.85 1.37
CA LYS A 389 -20.12 -6.04 2.57
C LYS A 389 -18.66 -6.18 3.01
N LEU A 390 -18.19 -7.41 3.20
CA LEU A 390 -16.82 -7.68 3.67
C LEU A 390 -15.77 -7.24 2.64
N LEU A 391 -16.00 -7.47 1.34
CA LEU A 391 -15.08 -7.07 0.28
C LEU A 391 -14.96 -5.56 0.16
N ALA A 392 -16.09 -4.83 0.14
CA ALA A 392 -16.08 -3.36 0.11
C ALA A 392 -15.39 -2.77 1.36
N THR A 393 -15.64 -3.37 2.54
CA THR A 393 -14.98 -2.97 3.79
C THR A 393 -13.47 -3.23 3.74
N GLY A 394 -13.06 -4.44 3.34
CA GLY A 394 -11.66 -4.85 3.28
C GLY A 394 -10.85 -4.04 2.27
N LEU A 395 -11.40 -3.73 1.10
CA LEU A 395 -10.76 -2.85 0.11
C LEU A 395 -10.60 -1.42 0.65
N SER A 396 -11.60 -0.93 1.39
CA SER A 396 -11.51 0.39 2.04
C SER A 396 -10.47 0.40 3.16
N ALA A 397 -10.40 -0.67 3.95
CA ALA A 397 -9.43 -0.85 5.02
C ALA A 397 -8.00 -0.98 4.47
N ALA A 398 -7.80 -1.73 3.39
CA ALA A 398 -6.50 -1.86 2.72
C ALA A 398 -5.94 -0.50 2.28
N LEU A 399 -6.79 0.34 1.66
CA LEU A 399 -6.41 1.69 1.26
C LEU A 399 -6.13 2.58 2.48
N ALA A 400 -6.99 2.54 3.50
CA ALA A 400 -6.82 3.32 4.73
C ALA A 400 -5.53 2.97 5.48
N LEU A 401 -5.22 1.67 5.60
CA LEU A 401 -4.02 1.17 6.25
C LEU A 401 -2.77 1.54 5.46
N GLN A 402 -2.76 1.42 4.13
CA GLN A 402 -1.59 1.82 3.35
C GLN A 402 -1.34 3.34 3.44
N VAL A 403 -2.38 4.17 3.36
CA VAL A 403 -2.25 5.63 3.56
C VAL A 403 -1.74 5.93 4.98
N PHE A 404 -2.31 5.31 6.01
CA PHE A 404 -1.85 5.49 7.40
C PHE A 404 -0.39 5.07 7.61
N VAL A 405 0.01 3.90 7.10
CA VAL A 405 1.36 3.36 7.27
C VAL A 405 2.40 4.20 6.53
N VAL A 406 2.11 4.61 5.29
CA VAL A 406 3.04 5.45 4.50
C VAL A 406 3.15 6.86 5.08
N VAL A 407 2.01 7.54 5.30
CA VAL A 407 2.00 8.91 5.85
C VAL A 407 2.53 8.93 7.27
N GLY A 408 2.19 7.94 8.09
CA GLY A 408 2.72 7.77 9.43
C GLY A 408 4.23 7.56 9.45
N GLY A 409 4.76 6.77 8.51
CA GLY A 409 6.21 6.60 8.33
C GLY A 409 6.90 7.93 8.02
N VAL A 410 6.44 8.61 6.97
CA VAL A 410 7.05 9.86 6.47
C VAL A 410 6.89 11.04 7.43
N SER A 411 5.89 11.02 8.31
CA SER A 411 5.70 12.04 9.36
C SER A 411 6.31 11.69 10.72
N GLY A 412 7.02 10.56 10.84
CA GLY A 412 7.64 10.11 12.08
C GLY A 412 6.67 9.58 13.15
N LEU A 413 5.42 9.28 12.80
CA LEU A 413 4.44 8.65 13.70
C LEU A 413 4.76 7.17 13.95
N VAL A 414 5.34 6.49 12.95
CA VAL A 414 5.76 5.07 12.99
C VAL A 414 7.06 4.88 12.19
N PRO A 415 7.79 3.75 12.32
CA PRO A 415 8.97 3.45 11.51
C PRO A 415 8.72 3.48 10.00
N LEU A 416 9.75 3.87 9.22
CA LEU A 416 9.67 3.95 7.76
C LEU A 416 9.48 2.58 7.09
N THR A 417 8.49 2.49 6.20
CA THR A 417 8.14 1.24 5.52
C THR A 417 8.66 1.12 4.09
N GLY A 418 8.93 2.22 3.38
CA GLY A 418 9.42 2.14 1.99
C GLY A 418 8.32 1.65 1.04
N LYS A 419 7.10 2.16 1.19
CA LYS A 419 5.91 1.74 0.41
C LYS A 419 5.33 2.91 -0.37
N ALA A 420 4.93 2.66 -1.61
CA ALA A 420 4.34 3.69 -2.45
C ALA A 420 3.04 4.26 -1.83
N LEU A 421 2.94 5.59 -1.77
CA LEU A 421 1.71 6.28 -1.40
C LEU A 421 0.67 6.10 -2.53
N PRO A 422 -0.53 5.51 -2.26
CA PRO A 422 -1.44 5.07 -3.32
C PRO A 422 -1.79 6.16 -4.33
N PHE A 423 -1.65 5.86 -5.62
CA PHE A 423 -1.85 6.77 -6.77
C PHE A 423 -0.87 7.95 -6.90
N LEU A 424 -0.27 8.45 -5.80
CA LEU A 424 0.58 9.64 -5.80
C LEU A 424 2.06 9.35 -6.08
N ALA A 425 2.60 8.28 -5.50
CA ALA A 425 4.01 7.92 -5.63
C ALA A 425 4.32 7.22 -6.96
N ALA A 426 5.57 7.31 -7.41
CA ALA A 426 6.07 6.51 -8.53
C ALA A 426 6.04 5.02 -8.14
N GLY A 427 5.35 4.20 -8.94
CA GLY A 427 5.18 2.77 -8.62
C GLY A 427 4.14 2.10 -9.51
N GLY A 428 4.58 1.48 -10.59
CA GLY A 428 3.70 0.90 -11.61
C GLY A 428 2.81 -0.25 -11.11
N SER A 429 3.37 -1.17 -10.34
CA SER A 429 2.66 -2.27 -9.66
C SER A 429 1.61 -1.73 -8.69
N SER A 430 2.00 -0.79 -7.81
CA SER A 430 1.12 -0.14 -6.85
C SER A 430 -0.03 0.60 -7.53
N LEU A 431 0.25 1.38 -8.58
CA LEU A 431 -0.78 2.12 -9.32
C LEU A 431 -1.79 1.15 -9.96
N LEU A 432 -1.33 0.07 -10.56
CA LEU A 432 -2.18 -0.96 -11.17
C LEU A 432 -3.04 -1.69 -10.12
N ALA A 433 -2.47 -2.08 -8.98
CA ALA A 433 -3.19 -2.70 -7.89
C ALA A 433 -4.26 -1.76 -7.28
N ASN A 434 -3.91 -0.49 -7.05
CA ASN A 434 -4.84 0.50 -6.51
C ASN A 434 -5.96 0.85 -7.52
N TRP A 435 -5.69 0.85 -8.83
CA TRP A 435 -6.74 0.96 -9.86
C TRP A 435 -7.63 -0.28 -9.98
N LEU A 436 -7.11 -1.48 -9.73
CA LEU A 436 -7.94 -2.69 -9.56
C LEU A 436 -8.87 -2.56 -8.34
N MET A 437 -8.41 -1.96 -7.23
CA MET A 437 -9.27 -1.66 -6.07
C MET A 437 -10.37 -0.64 -6.42
N ILE A 438 -10.07 0.42 -7.17
CA ILE A 438 -11.09 1.36 -7.71
C ILE A 438 -12.12 0.60 -8.56
N ALA A 439 -11.68 -0.26 -9.48
CA ALA A 439 -12.58 -1.02 -10.34
C ALA A 439 -13.54 -1.94 -9.55
N LEU A 440 -13.01 -2.63 -8.54
CA LEU A 440 -13.80 -3.46 -7.63
C LEU A 440 -14.79 -2.62 -6.82
N LEU A 441 -14.36 -1.49 -6.24
CA LEU A 441 -15.23 -0.57 -5.50
C LEU A 441 -16.34 0.03 -6.39
N VAL A 442 -16.06 0.37 -7.65
CA VAL A 442 -17.07 0.81 -8.62
C VAL A 442 -18.10 -0.30 -8.89
N LYS A 443 -17.67 -1.56 -9.08
CA LYS A 443 -18.60 -2.70 -9.28
C LYS A 443 -19.43 -3.03 -8.05
N LEU A 444 -18.87 -2.87 -6.85
CA LEU A 444 -19.59 -3.02 -5.58
C LEU A 444 -20.59 -1.87 -5.38
N SER A 445 -20.18 -0.64 -5.69
CA SER A 445 -21.03 0.55 -5.57
C SER A 445 -22.20 0.52 -6.54
N ASP A 446 -21.98 0.08 -7.79
CA ASP A 446 -23.04 -0.18 -8.78
C ASP A 446 -23.98 -1.33 -8.38
N SER A 447 -23.50 -2.27 -7.56
CA SER A 447 -24.36 -3.32 -6.98
C SER A 447 -25.26 -2.74 -5.87
N SER A 448 -24.69 -1.95 -4.95
CA SER A 448 -25.42 -1.24 -3.89
C SER A 448 -26.43 -0.23 -4.45
N GLY A 449 -26.01 0.60 -5.41
CA GLY A 449 -26.82 1.64 -6.01
C GLY A 449 -28.02 1.10 -6.79
N ARG A 450 -27.92 -0.10 -7.40
CA ARG A 450 -29.09 -0.78 -7.97
C ARG A 450 -30.11 -1.12 -6.89
N THR A 451 -29.68 -1.72 -5.77
CA THR A 451 -30.60 -2.06 -4.67
C THR A 451 -31.27 -0.83 -4.08
N ALA A 452 -30.58 0.32 -4.04
CA ALA A 452 -31.14 1.57 -3.52
C ALA A 452 -32.01 2.36 -4.52
N LEU A 453 -31.78 2.26 -5.84
CA LEU A 453 -32.38 3.13 -6.85
C LEU A 453 -33.26 2.42 -7.90
N ASP A 454 -33.07 1.13 -8.18
CA ASP A 454 -33.96 0.36 -9.07
C ASP A 454 -34.24 -1.02 -8.44
N PRO A 455 -35.07 -1.08 -7.36
CA PRO A 455 -35.41 -2.33 -6.70
C PRO A 455 -36.05 -3.33 -7.66
N ALA A 456 -35.57 -4.58 -7.62
CA ALA A 456 -36.17 -5.68 -8.34
C ALA A 456 -37.62 -5.90 -7.87
N GLU A 457 -38.48 -6.38 -8.76
CA GLU A 457 -39.80 -6.84 -8.36
C GLU A 457 -39.67 -8.06 -7.46
N VAL A 458 -40.04 -7.91 -6.19
CA VAL A 458 -40.60 -9.02 -5.44
C VAL A 458 -41.93 -9.34 -6.11
N SER A 459 -41.92 -10.33 -7.02
CA SER A 459 -43.15 -11.02 -7.40
C SER A 459 -43.86 -11.40 -6.10
N PRO A 460 -45.13 -11.01 -5.89
CA PRO A 460 -45.82 -11.38 -4.67
C PRO A 460 -45.80 -12.90 -4.55
N GLU A 461 -45.25 -13.39 -3.44
CA GLU A 461 -45.29 -14.80 -3.10
C GLU A 461 -46.75 -15.26 -3.21
N PRO A 462 -47.06 -16.31 -3.99
CA PRO A 462 -48.44 -16.75 -4.14
C PRO A 462 -48.98 -17.06 -2.74
N LEU A 463 -49.97 -16.28 -2.30
CA LEU A 463 -50.57 -16.41 -0.97
C LEU A 463 -50.84 -17.90 -0.72
N PRO A 464 -50.30 -18.51 0.37
CA PRO A 464 -50.35 -19.94 0.58
C PRO A 464 -51.80 -20.38 0.48
N ALA A 465 -52.08 -21.20 -0.53
CA ALA A 465 -53.43 -21.35 -1.06
C ALA A 465 -54.40 -21.69 0.07
N GLN A 466 -55.35 -20.78 0.34
CA GLN A 466 -56.31 -20.99 1.42
C GLN A 466 -56.97 -22.36 1.22
N PRO A 467 -56.96 -23.24 2.24
CA PRO A 467 -57.59 -24.54 2.13
C PRO A 467 -59.04 -24.33 1.68
N ARG A 468 -59.41 -24.85 0.50
CA ARG A 468 -60.81 -24.90 0.12
C ARG A 468 -61.56 -25.59 1.26
N PRO A 469 -62.70 -25.06 1.73
CA PRO A 469 -63.53 -25.76 2.69
C PRO A 469 -63.76 -27.18 2.18
N ALA A 470 -63.44 -28.18 3.00
CA ALA A 470 -63.62 -29.57 2.62
C ALA A 470 -65.10 -29.78 2.28
N ALA A 471 -65.38 -30.35 1.11
CA ALA A 471 -66.75 -30.66 0.73
C ALA A 471 -67.36 -31.56 1.80
N ALA A 472 -68.53 -31.18 2.32
CA ALA A 472 -69.12 -31.84 3.48
C ALA A 472 -69.32 -33.34 3.20
N ALA A 473 -68.90 -34.18 4.15
CA ALA A 473 -69.00 -35.62 4.02
C ALA A 473 -70.47 -36.05 3.98
N VAL A 474 -70.94 -36.50 2.82
CA VAL A 474 -72.29 -37.06 2.65
C VAL A 474 -72.35 -38.40 3.38
N SER A 475 -73.24 -38.50 4.38
CA SER A 475 -73.43 -39.73 5.16
C SER A 475 -74.12 -40.82 4.33
N PRO A 476 -73.76 -42.10 4.47
CA PRO A 476 -74.37 -43.18 3.72
C PRO A 476 -75.75 -43.57 4.30
N SER A 477 -76.81 -43.44 3.51
CA SER A 477 -78.12 -44.04 3.78
C SER A 477 -78.24 -45.41 3.12
N ALA A 478 -78.70 -46.42 3.86
CA ALA A 478 -78.86 -47.79 3.35
C ALA A 478 -80.06 -47.93 2.38
N GLY A 479 -79.99 -48.87 1.41
CA GLY A 479 -81.16 -49.16 0.55
C GLY A 479 -80.97 -50.09 -0.67
N SER A 480 -80.98 -51.41 -0.44
CA SER A 480 -81.51 -52.45 -1.34
C SER A 480 -80.82 -52.85 -2.68
N ALA A 481 -81.12 -54.10 -3.08
CA ALA A 481 -81.02 -54.75 -4.40
C ALA A 481 -79.68 -55.35 -4.90
N GLN A 482 -79.81 -56.61 -5.38
CA GLN A 482 -78.84 -57.52 -6.01
C GLN A 482 -79.08 -57.57 -7.56
N PRO A 483 -78.33 -58.29 -8.44
CA PRO A 483 -77.59 -59.56 -8.20
C PRO A 483 -76.19 -59.73 -8.85
N ALA A 484 -75.61 -60.93 -8.65
CA ALA A 484 -74.39 -61.48 -9.30
C ALA A 484 -74.78 -62.28 -10.59
N PRO A 485 -73.92 -63.02 -11.35
CA PRO A 485 -72.52 -63.53 -11.16
C PRO A 485 -71.51 -62.91 -12.19
N THR A 486 -70.26 -63.32 -12.46
CA THR A 486 -69.45 -64.59 -12.42
C THR A 486 -68.01 -64.30 -11.93
N ALA A 487 -67.17 -65.20 -11.37
CA ALA A 487 -66.82 -66.62 -11.53
C ALA A 487 -65.67 -66.92 -12.53
N GLY A 488 -64.53 -67.43 -12.01
CA GLY A 488 -63.28 -67.76 -12.73
C GLY A 488 -62.02 -67.47 -11.88
N ALA A 489 -61.61 -68.36 -10.96
CA ALA A 489 -60.58 -69.41 -11.14
C ALA A 489 -59.16 -68.85 -11.42
N ALA A 490 -58.18 -68.79 -10.49
CA ALA A 490 -57.51 -69.82 -9.64
C ALA A 490 -56.33 -70.55 -10.35
N PRO A 491 -55.36 -71.18 -9.63
CA PRO A 491 -54.67 -70.80 -8.37
C PRO A 491 -53.14 -71.09 -8.37
N ALA A 492 -52.49 -71.03 -7.19
CA ALA A 492 -51.15 -71.56 -6.84
C ALA A 492 -49.91 -70.87 -7.49
N GLY A 493 -48.66 -71.04 -7.00
CA GLY A 493 -48.15 -71.75 -5.81
C GLY A 493 -46.65 -71.44 -5.56
N PRO A 494 -46.06 -71.71 -4.37
CA PRO A 494 -44.80 -71.09 -3.92
C PRO A 494 -43.54 -72.00 -3.91
N ALA A 495 -42.42 -71.46 -3.38
CA ALA A 495 -41.13 -72.09 -3.02
C ALA A 495 -40.10 -72.32 -4.16
N ALA A 496 -38.77 -72.37 -3.94
CA ALA A 496 -37.88 -71.82 -2.88
C ALA A 496 -36.37 -71.97 -3.24
N ALA A 497 -35.50 -71.27 -2.49
CA ALA A 497 -34.08 -71.58 -2.16
C ALA A 497 -32.95 -71.57 -3.24
N ASP A 498 -31.74 -71.23 -2.78
CA ASP A 498 -30.43 -71.38 -3.47
C ASP A 498 -29.92 -72.85 -3.46
N PRO A 499 -28.90 -73.20 -4.26
CA PRO A 499 -27.56 -73.40 -3.68
C PRO A 499 -26.37 -72.99 -4.60
N ALA A 500 -25.12 -73.31 -4.19
CA ALA A 500 -23.87 -72.72 -4.70
C ALA A 500 -22.80 -73.72 -5.23
N GLY A 501 -21.71 -73.20 -5.83
CA GLY A 501 -20.44 -73.90 -6.16
C GLY A 501 -19.59 -73.18 -7.23
N ALA A 502 -18.28 -73.42 -7.43
CA ALA A 502 -17.24 -74.11 -6.63
C ALA A 502 -15.81 -73.86 -7.21
N GLY A 503 -14.75 -74.05 -6.40
CA GLY A 503 -13.31 -74.16 -6.82
C GLY A 503 -12.48 -72.86 -6.88
N ALA A 504 -11.13 -72.84 -6.74
CA ALA A 504 -10.14 -73.87 -6.34
C ALA A 504 -8.79 -73.20 -5.88
N ALA A 505 -7.81 -73.98 -5.37
CA ALA A 505 -6.47 -73.58 -4.84
C ALA A 505 -5.35 -74.45 -5.48
N PRO A 506 -4.01 -74.44 -5.13
CA PRO A 506 -3.22 -73.89 -4.00
C PRO A 506 -2.10 -72.88 -4.47
N ALA A 507 -0.86 -72.66 -3.96
CA ALA A 507 0.06 -73.31 -2.99
C ALA A 507 1.20 -72.37 -2.45
N GLY A 508 2.23 -72.92 -1.78
CA GLY A 508 3.52 -72.30 -1.38
C GLY A 508 4.67 -73.35 -1.45
N PRO A 509 5.83 -73.29 -0.72
CA PRO A 509 6.33 -72.27 0.25
C PRO A 509 7.88 -71.95 0.19
N GLY A 510 8.39 -71.04 1.05
CA GLY A 510 9.64 -71.27 1.83
C GLY A 510 10.92 -70.38 1.66
N ALA A 511 11.50 -70.01 2.82
CA ALA A 511 12.93 -69.74 3.14
C ALA A 511 13.64 -68.39 2.85
N ASP A 512 14.70 -68.15 3.65
CA ASP A 512 15.60 -66.99 3.89
C ASP A 512 17.07 -67.54 3.88
N PRO A 513 18.22 -66.84 4.17
CA PRO A 513 18.50 -65.41 4.46
C PRO A 513 19.76 -64.81 3.74
N GLY A 514 20.12 -63.54 4.02
CA GLY A 514 21.48 -63.01 3.72
C GLY A 514 21.71 -61.48 3.86
N ALA A 515 22.79 -61.06 4.52
CA ALA A 515 23.26 -59.67 4.75
C ALA A 515 24.82 -59.63 4.69
N PRO A 516 25.58 -58.51 4.86
CA PRO A 516 25.21 -57.13 5.25
C PRO A 516 25.96 -56.00 4.46
N THR A 517 26.04 -54.79 5.06
CA THR A 517 27.04 -53.67 4.99
C THR A 517 26.28 -52.33 4.85
N GLU A 518 26.11 -51.46 5.87
CA GLU A 518 27.10 -50.54 6.52
C GLU A 518 27.68 -49.47 5.55
N LEU A 519 28.00 -48.21 5.91
CA LEU A 519 27.86 -47.41 7.15
C LEU A 519 27.87 -45.89 6.81
N ARG A 520 27.54 -45.01 7.77
CA ARG A 520 27.95 -43.56 7.78
C ARG A 520 29.29 -43.45 8.55
N PRO A 521 30.03 -42.31 8.61
CA PRO A 521 29.82 -40.97 8.03
C PRO A 521 31.09 -40.40 7.33
N ALA A 522 31.09 -39.10 6.97
CA ALA A 522 32.29 -38.26 7.03
C ALA A 522 31.94 -36.76 7.17
N TYR A 523 32.50 -36.08 8.18
CA TYR A 523 32.85 -34.67 8.10
C TYR A 523 34.30 -34.61 7.58
N GLY A 524 34.63 -33.68 6.68
CA GLY A 524 35.99 -33.51 6.17
C GLY A 524 36.26 -32.05 5.86
N ALA A 525 37.33 -31.49 6.45
CA ALA A 525 37.69 -30.08 6.31
C ALA A 525 39.05 -29.92 5.62
N ALA A 526 39.01 -29.55 4.35
CA ALA A 526 40.09 -28.95 3.56
C ALA A 526 39.41 -28.31 2.32
N GLY A 527 39.87 -27.22 1.73
CA GLY A 527 41.20 -26.61 1.86
C GLY A 527 41.74 -26.33 0.45
N GLY A 528 41.04 -25.49 -0.31
CA GLY A 528 41.39 -25.17 -1.70
C GLY A 528 40.84 -23.80 -2.07
N GLY A 529 41.71 -22.89 -2.51
CA GLY A 529 41.34 -21.50 -2.77
C GLY A 529 40.52 -21.32 -4.04
N HIS A 530 39.52 -20.44 -3.99
CA HIS A 530 38.97 -19.75 -5.16
C HIS A 530 38.97 -18.26 -4.87
N THR A 531 39.66 -17.51 -5.72
CA THR A 531 39.70 -16.05 -5.71
C THR A 531 38.35 -15.49 -6.17
N PRO A 532 37.65 -14.69 -5.34
CA PRO A 532 36.57 -13.86 -5.85
C PRO A 532 37.18 -12.79 -6.76
N THR A 533 36.83 -12.80 -8.04
CA THR A 533 37.09 -11.65 -8.92
C THR A 533 36.35 -10.43 -8.37
N GLY A 534 37.02 -9.28 -8.34
CA GLY A 534 36.55 -8.12 -7.58
C GLY A 534 35.19 -7.61 -8.01
N GLN A 535 34.25 -7.50 -7.07
CA GLN A 535 33.07 -6.66 -7.24
C GLN A 535 33.42 -5.21 -6.89
N PRO A 536 32.93 -4.21 -7.66
CA PRO A 536 33.16 -2.81 -7.32
C PRO A 536 32.36 -2.43 -6.06
N SER A 537 33.07 -2.01 -5.02
CA SER A 537 32.44 -1.35 -3.88
C SER A 537 31.93 0.03 -4.33
N TYR A 538 30.63 0.27 -4.22
CA TYR A 538 30.03 1.59 -4.45
C TYR A 538 30.28 2.49 -3.23
N GLY A 539 31.53 2.92 -3.07
CA GLY A 539 31.87 4.00 -2.15
C GLY A 539 31.29 5.32 -2.65
N TYR A 540 30.64 6.07 -1.77
CA TYR A 540 30.28 7.46 -2.04
C TYR A 540 31.57 8.27 -2.27
N PRO A 541 31.65 9.10 -3.34
CA PRO A 541 32.72 10.10 -3.43
C PRO A 541 32.54 11.13 -2.30
N PRO A 542 33.63 11.63 -1.69
CA PRO A 542 33.54 12.71 -0.72
C PRO A 542 33.02 13.99 -1.39
N ALA A 543 32.42 14.88 -0.60
CA ALA A 543 31.99 16.19 -1.06
C ALA A 543 33.20 17.02 -1.57
N PRO A 544 33.05 17.83 -2.62
CA PRO A 544 34.15 18.62 -3.16
C PRO A 544 34.55 19.74 -2.19
N GLU A 545 35.83 19.82 -1.85
CA GLU A 545 36.38 20.91 -1.04
C GLU A 545 36.34 22.27 -1.80
N PRO A 546 36.05 23.38 -1.11
CA PRO A 546 35.94 24.69 -1.75
C PRO A 546 37.30 25.36 -1.93
N GLY A 547 38.00 25.08 -3.04
CA GLY A 547 39.04 25.99 -3.56
C GLY A 547 40.25 25.36 -4.25
N ALA A 548 40.15 25.07 -5.55
CA ALA A 548 41.30 24.89 -6.42
C ALA A 548 41.02 25.45 -7.83
N GLN A 549 41.86 26.37 -8.32
CA GLN A 549 41.82 26.83 -9.71
C GLN A 549 42.75 25.94 -10.56
N PRO A 550 42.33 25.43 -11.72
CA PRO A 550 43.19 24.65 -12.59
C PRO A 550 44.17 25.55 -13.36
N ALA A 551 45.46 25.20 -13.32
CA ALA A 551 46.45 25.71 -14.27
C ALA A 551 46.29 25.03 -15.66
N GLY A 552 46.74 25.69 -16.73
CA GLY A 552 46.40 25.32 -18.11
C GLY A 552 47.43 24.46 -18.87
N GLY A 553 47.02 24.07 -20.09
CA GLY A 553 47.81 23.29 -21.07
C GLY A 553 47.28 21.85 -21.22
N GLN A 554 47.10 21.27 -22.41
CA GLN A 554 47.56 21.65 -23.76
C GLN A 554 46.48 21.42 -24.85
N GLU A 555 46.89 21.55 -26.12
CA GLU A 555 46.07 21.89 -27.29
C GLU A 555 46.29 20.88 -28.44
N TYR A 556 45.23 20.51 -29.18
CA TYR A 556 45.35 19.82 -30.49
C TYR A 556 44.12 20.02 -31.40
N GLY A 557 44.35 20.53 -32.62
CA GLY A 557 43.61 20.13 -33.84
C GLY A 557 42.32 20.87 -34.24
N ALA A 558 42.46 21.97 -35.00
CA ALA A 558 41.44 22.44 -35.95
C ALA A 558 41.71 21.84 -37.37
N PRO A 559 40.81 21.93 -38.39
CA PRO A 559 40.23 23.17 -38.96
C PRO A 559 38.69 23.13 -39.18
N GLY A 560 37.99 24.20 -39.58
CA GLY A 560 38.37 25.61 -39.78
C GLY A 560 37.80 26.22 -41.08
N HIS A 561 37.04 27.33 -41.01
CA HIS A 561 36.63 28.17 -42.17
C HIS A 561 36.02 29.52 -41.72
N GLY A 562 36.34 30.62 -42.44
CA GLY A 562 35.46 31.81 -42.58
C GLY A 562 35.61 32.95 -41.55
N ALA A 563 36.17 34.08 -42.00
CA ALA A 563 36.19 35.40 -41.36
C ALA A 563 35.89 36.47 -42.46
N PRO A 564 35.87 37.81 -42.23
CA PRO A 564 36.08 38.58 -40.99
C PRO A 564 35.01 39.68 -40.72
N GLY A 565 35.22 40.51 -39.68
CA GLY A 565 34.50 41.77 -39.45
C GLY A 565 34.95 42.49 -38.17
N ASP A 566 35.57 43.66 -38.30
CA ASP A 566 36.21 44.41 -37.20
C ASP A 566 35.25 45.32 -36.42
N GLY A 567 35.66 45.73 -35.20
CA GLY A 567 35.05 46.85 -34.47
C GLY A 567 35.00 46.69 -32.95
N GLY A 568 36.14 46.81 -32.25
CA GLY A 568 36.20 46.70 -30.79
C GLY A 568 36.34 48.04 -30.05
N GLN A 569 36.04 48.05 -28.75
CA GLN A 569 36.68 48.92 -27.76
C GLN A 569 36.62 48.28 -26.37
N SER A 570 37.52 48.71 -25.47
CA SER A 570 37.79 48.07 -24.18
C SER A 570 37.63 49.07 -23.03
N TYR A 571 37.14 48.59 -21.89
CA TYR A 571 37.52 49.14 -20.58
C TYR A 571 37.72 47.99 -19.58
N GLY A 572 38.80 48.06 -18.80
CA GLY A 572 39.23 46.98 -17.92
C GLY A 572 38.58 47.03 -16.53
N GLY A 573 38.49 45.85 -15.89
CA GLY A 573 38.16 45.74 -14.48
C GLY A 573 39.40 45.73 -13.59
N GLN A 574 39.32 46.34 -12.42
CA GLN A 574 40.19 46.04 -11.28
C GLN A 574 39.35 45.71 -10.05
N SER A 575 39.87 44.82 -9.22
CA SER A 575 39.25 44.31 -8.00
C SER A 575 39.33 45.34 -6.86
N LEU A 576 38.37 45.33 -5.94
CA LEU A 576 38.65 45.20 -4.49
C LEU A 576 37.38 45.12 -3.63
N GLY A 577 37.50 44.41 -2.50
CA GLY A 577 36.74 44.67 -1.27
C GLY A 577 35.29 44.18 -1.21
N GLY A 578 35.04 43.21 -0.32
CA GLY A 578 33.67 42.90 0.13
C GLY A 578 33.27 43.73 1.34
N GLN A 579 31.96 43.85 1.59
CA GLN A 579 31.42 44.25 2.89
C GLN A 579 30.04 43.63 3.11
N SER A 580 29.77 43.21 4.35
CA SER A 580 28.45 42.77 4.79
C SER A 580 27.65 43.96 5.29
N TYR A 581 26.39 44.08 4.87
CA TYR A 581 25.40 44.93 5.53
C TYR A 581 24.02 44.28 5.52
N GLY A 582 23.42 44.14 6.70
CA GLY A 582 21.98 44.03 6.83
C GLY A 582 21.32 45.40 6.66
N GLY A 583 20.24 45.49 5.90
CA GLY A 583 19.46 46.71 5.69
C GLY A 583 17.97 46.41 5.80
N GLN A 584 17.24 47.24 6.55
CA GLN A 584 15.83 47.02 6.86
C GLN A 584 14.87 47.84 5.98
N ASN A 585 13.65 47.29 5.82
CA ASN A 585 12.36 47.97 5.67
C ASN A 585 12.14 48.96 4.51
N LEU A 586 11.11 48.67 3.70
CA LEU A 586 9.91 49.50 3.45
C LEU A 586 9.04 48.82 2.37
N GLY A 587 7.73 48.58 2.54
CA GLY A 587 6.86 48.69 3.71
C GLY A 587 5.39 48.85 3.30
N ARG A 588 4.44 48.16 3.97
CA ARG A 588 3.00 48.49 3.89
C ARG A 588 2.25 48.14 5.19
N GLN A 589 1.55 49.14 5.70
CA GLN A 589 0.52 49.10 6.74
C GLN A 589 -0.79 48.51 6.18
N SER A 590 -1.82 48.16 6.96
CA SER A 590 -1.96 47.78 8.38
C SER A 590 -3.44 47.44 8.63
N TYR A 591 -3.74 46.37 9.39
CA TYR A 591 -4.91 46.22 10.27
C TYR A 591 -4.65 44.98 11.16
N GLY A 592 -4.97 44.95 12.46
CA GLY A 592 -5.62 45.98 13.27
C GLY A 592 -6.65 45.38 14.24
N GLY A 593 -6.22 44.54 15.19
CA GLY A 593 -7.12 43.90 16.17
C GLY A 593 -6.42 43.59 17.49
N GLN A 594 -7.01 43.98 18.61
CA GLN A 594 -6.50 43.77 19.97
C GLN A 594 -7.45 42.90 20.80
N SER A 595 -6.87 41.96 21.55
CA SER A 595 -7.39 41.39 22.81
C SER A 595 -6.18 40.73 23.49
N LEU A 596 -5.74 41.07 24.71
CA LEU A 596 -6.42 40.91 26.00
C LEU A 596 -6.97 39.47 26.18
N GLY A 597 -6.53 38.67 27.14
CA GLY A 597 -5.44 38.81 28.12
C GLY A 597 -5.48 37.64 29.10
N GLY A 598 -4.32 37.15 29.57
CA GLY A 598 -4.24 35.97 30.44
C GLY A 598 -3.13 36.10 31.48
N GLN A 599 -3.47 35.85 32.75
CA GLN A 599 -2.58 36.07 33.90
C GLN A 599 -1.57 34.92 34.07
N GLY A 600 -0.34 35.25 34.44
CA GLY A 600 0.65 34.29 34.93
C GLY A 600 0.55 34.07 36.44
N PHE A 601 0.94 32.88 36.89
CA PHE A 601 1.25 32.58 38.30
C PHE A 601 2.73 32.20 38.38
N GLY A 602 3.40 32.51 39.50
CA GLY A 602 4.84 32.32 39.62
C GLY A 602 5.33 31.97 41.02
N GLY A 603 6.40 31.17 41.07
CA GLY A 603 7.21 30.89 42.25
C GLY A 603 6.62 29.90 43.27
N PRO A 604 7.36 29.60 44.36
CA PRO A 604 8.70 30.11 44.69
C PRO A 604 9.83 29.09 44.43
N GLY A 605 11.07 29.54 44.56
CA GLY A 605 12.27 28.68 44.59
C GLY A 605 13.09 28.86 45.88
N TYR A 606 13.93 27.87 46.16
CA TYR A 606 15.03 27.85 47.15
C TYR A 606 16.14 26.97 46.54
N GLY A 607 17.43 27.10 46.85
CA GLY A 607 18.13 28.02 47.74
C GLY A 607 19.49 27.42 48.12
N ASN A 608 20.61 28.05 47.75
CA ASN A 608 21.97 27.55 48.05
C ASN A 608 22.37 27.80 49.52
N ALA A 609 23.22 26.94 50.10
CA ALA A 609 24.63 27.23 50.41
C ALA A 609 25.29 26.24 51.42
N HIS A 610 26.63 26.26 51.49
CA HIS A 610 27.53 25.82 52.59
C HIS A 610 27.62 24.30 52.94
N ASP A 611 28.78 23.71 53.30
CA ASP A 611 30.20 24.12 53.14
C ASP A 611 31.20 22.94 53.43
N SER A 612 32.51 23.22 53.31
CA SER A 612 33.65 22.61 54.05
C SER A 612 34.28 21.26 53.63
N ALA A 613 35.33 21.38 52.82
CA ALA A 613 36.72 20.90 53.04
C ALA A 613 37.06 19.44 53.46
N SER A 614 37.95 18.80 52.69
CA SER A 614 39.34 18.49 53.14
C SER A 614 40.22 17.83 52.04
N HIS A 615 41.54 18.03 52.16
CA HIS A 615 42.62 17.39 51.37
C HIS A 615 43.68 16.89 52.37
N PRO A 616 44.43 15.80 52.09
CA PRO A 616 45.76 15.98 51.49
C PRO A 616 46.14 14.85 50.50
N ALA A 617 47.42 14.75 50.11
CA ALA A 617 47.93 13.88 49.04
C ALA A 617 49.08 12.94 49.47
N GLN A 618 49.20 11.80 48.76
CA GLN A 618 50.34 10.87 48.61
C GLN A 618 49.97 9.88 47.48
N GLY A 619 50.88 9.21 46.74
CA GLY A 619 52.33 9.29 46.67
C GLY A 619 52.97 7.97 46.16
N TYR A 620 53.88 8.04 45.17
CA TYR A 620 54.71 6.96 44.59
C TYR A 620 54.04 5.83 43.76
N GLY A 621 54.79 5.23 42.82
CA GLY A 621 54.43 3.92 42.21
C GLY A 621 54.75 3.62 40.73
N ASN A 622 55.94 3.93 40.19
CA ASN A 622 56.37 3.45 38.84
C ASN A 622 57.37 2.29 38.97
N PRO A 623 57.26 1.21 38.18
CA PRO A 623 58.45 0.76 37.44
C PRO A 623 58.19 0.20 36.02
N GLY A 624 58.85 0.80 35.02
CA GLY A 624 59.99 0.11 34.36
C GLY A 624 59.75 -0.71 33.09
N HIS A 625 60.12 -0.13 31.94
CA HIS A 625 60.70 -0.74 30.72
C HIS A 625 60.23 -2.12 30.20
N ASN A 626 59.64 -2.13 29.00
CA ASN A 626 60.30 -2.58 27.75
C ASN A 626 59.38 -2.32 26.53
N GLY A 627 59.82 -1.98 25.31
CA GLY A 627 61.19 -1.68 24.89
C GLY A 627 61.63 -2.36 23.58
N ARG A 628 60.97 -2.13 22.44
CA ARG A 628 61.52 -2.42 21.09
C ARG A 628 60.69 -1.83 19.94
N THR A 629 61.33 -1.02 19.10
CA THR A 629 60.89 -0.64 17.75
C THR A 629 61.75 -1.38 16.70
N PRO A 630 61.18 -1.84 15.58
CA PRO A 630 61.97 -2.35 14.45
C PRO A 630 62.36 -1.21 13.48
N PRO A 631 63.59 -1.21 12.93
CA PRO A 631 64.02 -0.23 11.92
C PRO A 631 63.87 -0.74 10.48
N GLY A 632 63.66 0.19 9.54
CA GLY A 632 64.25 0.09 8.18
C GLY A 632 65.49 1.00 8.08
N PRO A 633 66.11 1.19 6.90
CA PRO A 633 65.76 0.67 5.57
C PRO A 633 66.92 -0.10 4.88
N ALA A 634 66.71 -0.58 3.65
CA ALA A 634 67.73 -0.60 2.59
C ALA A 634 67.11 -0.99 1.22
N THR A 635 67.72 -0.50 0.14
CA THR A 635 67.43 -0.87 -1.25
C THR A 635 68.37 -1.97 -1.76
N ALA A 636 67.83 -2.94 -2.49
CA ALA A 636 68.52 -3.72 -3.52
C ALA A 636 67.47 -4.27 -4.50
#